data_AF-A0A7I8VDJ1-F1
#
_entry.id   AF-A0A7I8VDJ1-F1
#
_cell.length_a   1.000
_cell.length_b   1.000
_cell.length_c   1.000
_cell.angle_alpha   90.00
_cell.angle_beta   90.00
_cell.angle_gamma   90.00
#
_symmetry.space_group_name_H-M   'P 1'
#
loop_
_entity.id
_entity.type
_entity.pdbx_description
1 polymer ?
#
loop_
_entity_poly.entity_id
_entity_poly.type
_entity_poly.pdbx_seq_one_letter_code
_entity_poly.pdbx_strand_id
1 'polypeptide(L)'
;MDTESVRSGKSERSERSMRSKRRFYNLHSLYEQPQVPSQFKIRSEPNECFFKDDRSNSLHTNNKPVCDQSEAGVPGLCQRNQQTTERIEVQILQQDDNWGDNTTAITGNTSEAGFSIDDMAKFSNDIENSVGFTCARYIGTVFTACFSLITILSPIAMLLLPKIHIIDDWTTNDCDTSCEGLFISFSFKVVVLLIGAWCLLWRTPKATLPRIAVMKAFVLFLATILIFAFWLFYGVRIIKTKETSYHTIVKFAVSLVDSLLFLHYAALILLKLKHMTSRFVVHVVRSPDGIAKSYLVGDMSIQRLAVFTLENYFRDFDAYNPYLDNMPKRNSRSSYKVYNVDGPHMGNHTGLGNPRPPPGSDTRHNDRFYDEMNYERRLKKRRARLVAATDEAFSHIKRMQNEQGPAIPMDPSEAAQAIFPSLARALQKYLRITRQQPRYSMESILRHLALCIGHDMGPKAFLEKFLTQGSIIMNDKEYSNTQTWVLICDQLVSRNIEHGSLIQLRQGDVALLINIRKIPHFNLTEEVIDHKCNKFVLKLNSETPCRIENLSRVTAPVLNIFLQLFCIQYELRGVEHLQLDQPYVLMANHQSSLDLIEAFSGMLKYLPDRMTILGKKELKYLGTFGIAAWLSGLIFVDRTKKRDARKTMDQTVEIILKDKAKLWVFPEGTRHMGKDFLPFKKGGFHIAQQAQIPIVPLVFSSYANFLDSTRKHFEAGKVILTALPPIQTKGLTTDDVDDLVARVRNEMFLVYQATSKEALEKYYVLPKS
;
A
#
# COMPACT_ATOMS: atom_id res chain seq x y z
N MET A 1 -29.81 55.70 -59.18
CA MET A 1 -28.72 56.28 -58.39
C MET A 1 -28.00 55.11 -57.71
N ASP A 2 -27.04 54.43 -58.34
CA ASP A 2 -25.86 54.92 -59.09
C ASP A 2 -24.92 55.72 -58.17
N THR A 3 -23.61 55.44 -58.06
CA THR A 3 -22.77 54.37 -58.68
C THR A 3 -21.39 54.31 -58.01
N GLU A 4 -20.83 53.11 -57.83
CA GLU A 4 -19.38 52.74 -57.82
C GLU A 4 -18.40 53.54 -56.90
N SER A 5 -17.08 53.29 -56.78
CA SER A 5 -16.07 52.36 -57.38
C SER A 5 -14.98 52.05 -56.31
N VAL A 6 -13.92 51.23 -56.44
CA VAL A 6 -13.24 50.43 -57.50
C VAL A 6 -12.88 49.05 -56.87
N ARG A 7 -12.96 47.84 -57.45
CA ARG A 7 -13.09 47.33 -58.84
C ARG A 7 -11.76 46.91 -59.57
N SER A 8 -10.75 46.34 -58.88
CA SER A 8 -9.64 45.58 -59.51
C SER A 8 -9.21 44.33 -58.71
N GLY A 9 -8.71 43.23 -59.29
CA GLY A 9 -8.57 42.85 -60.71
C GLY A 9 -8.26 41.34 -60.86
N LYS A 10 -8.53 40.72 -62.03
CA LYS A 10 -8.30 39.28 -62.29
C LYS A 10 -7.54 39.03 -63.61
N SER A 11 -6.47 38.23 -63.54
CA SER A 11 -5.81 37.53 -64.66
C SER A 11 -4.75 36.56 -64.09
N GLU A 12 -4.48 35.35 -64.59
CA GLU A 12 -5.22 34.52 -65.55
C GLU A 12 -4.84 33.01 -65.42
N ARG A 13 -5.27 32.18 -66.39
CA ARG A 13 -4.93 30.73 -66.54
C ARG A 13 -3.44 30.53 -66.90
N SER A 14 -2.76 29.37 -66.75
CA SER A 14 -3.10 27.98 -66.33
C SER A 14 -1.77 27.26 -65.91
N GLU A 15 -1.58 25.94 -65.67
CA GLU A 15 -2.32 24.70 -65.99
C GLU A 15 -1.98 23.51 -65.03
N ARG A 16 -2.06 22.27 -65.54
CA ARG A 16 -1.74 20.93 -64.98
C ARG A 16 -0.73 20.83 -63.81
N SER A 17 -1.09 20.05 -62.79
CA SER A 17 -0.60 18.65 -62.64
C SER A 17 -1.25 17.92 -61.43
N MET A 18 -0.83 16.68 -61.14
CA MET A 18 -1.45 15.78 -60.15
C MET A 18 -0.72 15.72 -58.79
N ARG A 19 -1.42 15.17 -57.77
CA ARG A 19 -0.91 14.52 -56.53
C ARG A 19 -0.13 15.39 -55.54
N SER A 20 -0.69 15.52 -54.33
CA SER A 20 -0.14 14.79 -53.17
C SER A 20 -1.21 14.55 -52.09
N LYS A 21 -0.91 13.66 -51.12
CA LYS A 21 -1.84 13.21 -50.06
C LYS A 21 -1.65 14.02 -48.78
N ARG A 22 -2.76 14.40 -48.13
CA ARG A 22 -2.91 14.40 -46.65
C ARG A 22 -4.40 14.44 -46.29
N ARG A 23 -4.93 13.30 -45.82
CA ARG A 23 -6.20 13.21 -45.09
C ARG A 23 -5.91 12.65 -43.71
N PHE A 24 -6.51 13.26 -42.69
CA PHE A 24 -6.55 12.69 -41.35
C PHE A 24 -7.35 11.38 -41.37
N TYR A 25 -6.96 10.42 -40.53
CA TYR A 25 -7.73 9.21 -40.26
C TYR A 25 -8.04 9.12 -38.78
N ASN A 26 -9.25 8.66 -38.47
CA ASN A 26 -9.70 8.38 -37.12
C ASN A 26 -8.87 7.22 -36.54
N LEU A 27 -8.52 7.30 -35.26
CA LEU A 27 -7.95 6.16 -34.53
C LEU A 27 -8.99 5.62 -33.55
N HIS A 28 -9.38 4.35 -33.73
CA HIS A 28 -10.34 3.68 -32.86
C HIS A 28 -9.95 2.21 -32.73
N SER A 29 -9.74 1.73 -31.50
CA SER A 29 -9.71 0.32 -31.09
C SER A 29 -8.85 -0.65 -31.91
N LEU A 30 -7.62 -0.91 -31.45
CA LEU A 30 -7.05 -2.26 -31.47
C LEU A 30 -6.47 -2.60 -30.08
N TYR A 31 -6.92 -3.74 -29.54
CA TYR A 31 -6.26 -4.45 -28.45
C TYR A 31 -5.38 -5.52 -29.11
N GLU A 32 -4.06 -5.46 -28.94
CA GLU A 32 -3.18 -6.56 -29.31
C GLU A 32 -3.01 -7.51 -28.12
N GLN A 33 -3.20 -8.81 -28.36
CA GLN A 33 -2.88 -9.85 -27.39
C GLN A 33 -1.39 -10.24 -27.52
N PRO A 34 -0.63 -10.37 -26.43
CA PRO A 34 0.74 -10.87 -26.51
C PRO A 34 0.73 -12.35 -26.91
N GLN A 35 1.44 -12.71 -27.98
CA GLN A 35 1.62 -14.10 -28.39
C GLN A 35 2.54 -14.83 -27.41
N VAL A 36 2.12 -16.02 -26.95
CA VAL A 36 2.97 -16.95 -26.19
C VAL A 36 3.48 -18.04 -27.15
N PRO A 37 4.79 -18.25 -27.27
CA PRO A 37 5.34 -19.23 -28.23
C PRO A 37 5.12 -20.67 -27.76
N SER A 38 4.50 -21.48 -28.62
CA SER A 38 4.19 -22.88 -28.35
C SER A 38 5.25 -23.83 -28.93
N GLN A 39 6.29 -24.15 -28.15
CA GLN A 39 7.06 -25.39 -28.36
C GLN A 39 7.95 -25.77 -27.17
N PHE A 40 7.51 -26.76 -26.39
CA PHE A 40 8.41 -27.69 -25.70
C PHE A 40 7.72 -29.06 -25.61
N LYS A 41 8.20 -30.03 -26.40
CA LYS A 41 7.82 -31.44 -26.25
C LYS A 41 8.67 -32.06 -25.15
N ILE A 42 8.04 -32.62 -24.12
CA ILE A 42 8.65 -33.66 -23.28
C ILE A 42 7.78 -34.91 -23.41
N ARG A 43 8.44 -36.07 -23.42
CA ARG A 43 7.89 -37.38 -23.76
C ARG A 43 7.88 -38.26 -22.51
N SER A 44 6.75 -38.92 -22.25
CA SER A 44 6.64 -40.00 -21.27
C SER A 44 5.58 -40.99 -21.76
N GLU A 45 5.97 -42.26 -21.88
CA GLU A 45 5.12 -43.37 -22.30
C GLU A 45 4.35 -43.97 -21.11
N PRO A 46 3.25 -44.71 -21.33
CA PRO A 46 2.45 -45.32 -20.26
C PRO A 46 3.02 -46.66 -19.78
N ASN A 47 2.76 -47.01 -18.51
CA ASN A 47 2.63 -48.35 -17.91
C ASN A 47 2.29 -48.13 -16.41
N GLU A 48 1.15 -48.58 -15.89
CA GLU A 48 0.76 -49.93 -15.43
C GLU A 48 0.85 -50.14 -13.90
N CYS A 49 -0.34 -50.33 -13.31
CA CYS A 49 -0.69 -51.45 -12.41
C CYS A 49 -0.12 -51.60 -10.96
N PHE A 50 -1.07 -51.54 -10.01
CA PHE A 50 -1.27 -52.44 -8.86
C PHE A 50 -0.21 -52.63 -7.75
N PHE A 51 -0.58 -52.22 -6.52
CA PHE A 51 -0.66 -53.07 -5.32
C PHE A 51 -1.91 -52.60 -4.53
N LYS A 52 -3.01 -53.37 -4.42
CA LYS A 52 -3.29 -54.62 -3.68
C LYS A 52 -3.73 -54.39 -2.22
N ASP A 53 -4.92 -54.87 -1.90
CA ASP A 53 -5.38 -55.14 -0.52
C ASP A 53 -4.64 -56.33 0.10
N ASP A 54 -4.57 -56.36 1.43
CA ASP A 54 -4.32 -57.57 2.23
C ASP A 54 -5.49 -57.82 3.20
N ARG A 55 -5.68 -59.09 3.60
CA ARG A 55 -6.92 -59.57 4.26
C ARG A 55 -6.75 -60.07 5.69
N SER A 56 -7.89 -60.05 6.40
CA SER A 56 -8.34 -61.02 7.44
C SER A 56 -7.59 -61.16 8.77
N ASN A 57 -8.23 -60.72 9.86
CA ASN A 57 -8.54 -61.45 11.11
C ASN A 57 -9.08 -60.44 12.17
N SER A 58 -9.98 -60.75 13.12
CA SER A 58 -10.69 -61.99 13.49
C SER A 58 -12.12 -61.69 14.02
N LEU A 59 -12.84 -62.67 14.61
CA LEU A 59 -14.29 -62.63 14.93
C LEU A 59 -14.68 -62.31 16.39
N HIS A 60 -16.00 -62.11 16.58
CA HIS A 60 -16.81 -62.08 17.83
C HIS A 60 -16.81 -60.75 18.63
N THR A 61 -17.88 -60.37 19.34
CA THR A 61 -19.07 -61.14 19.84
C THR A 61 -20.44 -60.47 19.56
N ASN A 62 -21.48 -61.28 19.32
CA ASN A 62 -22.90 -61.22 19.81
C ASN A 62 -23.73 -59.90 19.71
N ASN A 63 -25.04 -59.89 19.39
CA ASN A 63 -25.99 -60.97 19.14
C ASN A 63 -27.17 -60.59 18.18
N LYS A 64 -27.89 -61.61 17.69
CA LYS A 64 -29.06 -61.58 16.77
C LYS A 64 -30.42 -61.38 17.54
N PRO A 65 -31.66 -61.30 16.94
CA PRO A 65 -32.16 -61.96 15.70
C PRO A 65 -33.14 -61.13 14.76
N VAL A 66 -33.19 -61.35 13.42
CA VAL A 66 -34.15 -62.16 12.57
C VAL A 66 -35.46 -61.40 12.17
N CYS A 67 -35.71 -61.00 10.90
CA CYS A 67 -36.30 -61.70 9.70
C CYS A 67 -37.86 -61.82 9.72
N ASP A 68 -38.66 -61.88 8.62
CA ASP A 68 -38.45 -61.66 7.16
C ASP A 68 -39.78 -61.35 6.37
N GLN A 69 -39.75 -61.39 5.02
CA GLN A 69 -40.78 -60.93 4.04
C GLN A 69 -41.89 -61.91 3.58
N SER A 70 -42.95 -61.36 2.93
CA SER A 70 -43.92 -61.99 1.98
C SER A 70 -44.84 -60.92 1.33
N GLU A 71 -45.64 -61.09 0.25
CA GLU A 71 -45.58 -61.89 -1.01
C GLU A 71 -46.61 -61.37 -2.06
N ALA A 72 -46.45 -61.74 -3.36
CA ALA A 72 -47.43 -61.70 -4.49
C ALA A 72 -48.14 -60.36 -4.92
N GLY A 73 -48.73 -60.20 -6.12
CA GLY A 73 -48.61 -61.00 -7.36
C GLY A 73 -49.66 -60.79 -8.50
N VAL A 74 -49.27 -60.12 -9.61
CA VAL A 74 -49.69 -60.37 -11.06
C VAL A 74 -51.19 -60.08 -11.47
N PRO A 75 -51.66 -60.17 -12.75
CA PRO A 75 -51.73 -59.04 -13.73
C PRO A 75 -53.11 -58.74 -14.41
N GLY A 76 -53.21 -57.66 -15.23
CA GLY A 76 -53.89 -57.72 -16.56
C GLY A 76 -54.81 -56.58 -17.08
N LEU A 77 -54.76 -56.38 -18.42
CA LEU A 77 -55.80 -55.89 -19.39
C LEU A 77 -56.20 -54.39 -19.57
N CYS A 78 -55.98 -53.94 -20.83
CA CYS A 78 -56.85 -53.14 -21.74
C CYS A 78 -57.15 -51.61 -21.64
N GLN A 79 -56.75 -50.93 -22.73
CA GLN A 79 -57.53 -49.98 -23.60
C GLN A 79 -57.85 -48.50 -23.22
N ARG A 80 -57.06 -47.61 -23.86
CA ARG A 80 -57.49 -46.64 -24.92
C ARG A 80 -58.30 -45.37 -24.57
N ASN A 81 -57.80 -44.22 -25.08
CA ASN A 81 -58.39 -42.86 -25.14
C ASN A 81 -58.58 -42.18 -23.76
N GLN A 82 -58.35 -40.88 -23.57
CA GLN A 82 -58.31 -39.75 -24.51
C GLN A 82 -57.10 -38.82 -24.25
N GLN A 83 -56.62 -38.12 -25.28
CA GLN A 83 -55.76 -36.94 -25.10
C GLN A 83 -56.64 -35.69 -24.95
N THR A 84 -56.88 -35.24 -23.72
CA THR A 84 -57.40 -33.90 -23.45
C THR A 84 -56.33 -32.86 -23.79
N THR A 85 -56.49 -32.17 -24.92
CA THR A 85 -55.67 -31.02 -25.26
C THR A 85 -56.08 -29.82 -24.40
N GLU A 86 -55.38 -29.62 -23.27
CA GLU A 86 -55.45 -28.35 -22.54
C GLU A 86 -54.91 -27.22 -23.42
N ARG A 87 -55.82 -26.62 -24.17
CA ARG A 87 -55.60 -25.47 -25.02
C ARG A 87 -55.47 -24.25 -24.11
N ILE A 88 -54.26 -23.99 -23.61
CA ILE A 88 -53.94 -22.74 -22.92
C ILE A 88 -54.12 -21.60 -23.93
N GLU A 89 -55.32 -21.02 -23.96
CA GLU A 89 -55.59 -19.79 -24.69
C GLU A 89 -54.89 -18.66 -23.95
N VAL A 90 -53.68 -18.34 -24.43
CA VAL A 90 -52.93 -17.16 -23.99
C VAL A 90 -53.71 -15.93 -24.46
N GLN A 91 -54.67 -15.49 -23.64
CA GLN A 91 -55.40 -14.26 -23.85
C GLN A 91 -54.40 -13.10 -23.72
N ILE A 92 -53.89 -12.63 -24.86
CA ILE A 92 -52.98 -11.50 -24.93
C ILE A 92 -53.78 -10.24 -24.59
N LEU A 93 -53.81 -9.90 -23.29
CA LEU A 93 -54.28 -8.60 -22.84
C LEU A 93 -53.50 -7.51 -23.58
N GLN A 94 -54.22 -6.65 -24.30
CA GLN A 94 -53.67 -5.40 -24.78
C GLN A 94 -53.41 -4.52 -23.56
N GLN A 95 -52.16 -4.49 -23.10
CA GLN A 95 -51.72 -3.56 -22.06
C GLN A 95 -51.54 -2.18 -22.69
N ASP A 96 -52.58 -1.35 -22.58
CA ASP A 96 -52.62 0.00 -23.15
C ASP A 96 -51.48 0.91 -22.67
N ASP A 97 -51.13 1.88 -23.52
CA ASP A 97 -50.04 2.85 -23.30
C ASP A 97 -50.45 3.98 -22.31
N ASN A 98 -51.59 3.84 -21.61
CA ASN A 98 -52.20 4.89 -20.77
C ASN A 98 -51.65 4.92 -19.32
N TRP A 99 -51.62 6.10 -18.70
CA TRP A 99 -51.27 6.27 -17.27
C TRP A 99 -52.51 6.53 -16.38
N GLY A 100 -53.71 6.52 -16.94
CA GLY A 100 -54.97 6.47 -16.18
C GLY A 100 -55.38 5.03 -15.82
N ASP A 101 -55.87 4.87 -14.59
CA ASP A 101 -56.71 3.79 -14.06
C ASP A 101 -56.28 2.32 -14.31
N ASN A 102 -55.49 1.80 -13.36
CA ASN A 102 -55.49 0.36 -13.04
C ASN A 102 -55.14 0.12 -11.55
N THR A 103 -56.02 0.58 -10.65
CA THR A 103 -56.07 0.10 -9.25
C THR A 103 -56.62 -1.33 -9.25
N THR A 104 -55.78 -2.30 -9.60
CA THR A 104 -56.17 -3.72 -9.60
C THR A 104 -56.09 -4.25 -8.18
N ALA A 105 -57.24 -4.43 -7.52
CA ALA A 105 -57.30 -5.05 -6.21
C ALA A 105 -56.76 -6.49 -6.28
N ILE A 106 -55.81 -6.83 -5.40
CA ILE A 106 -55.29 -8.20 -5.31
C ILE A 106 -56.31 -9.05 -4.54
N THR A 107 -57.26 -9.63 -5.28
CA THR A 107 -58.11 -10.71 -4.77
C THR A 107 -57.23 -11.94 -4.51
N GLY A 108 -56.88 -12.17 -3.24
CA GLY A 108 -56.02 -13.27 -2.84
C GLY A 108 -56.73 -14.62 -3.00
N ASN A 109 -56.48 -15.32 -4.11
CA ASN A 109 -56.81 -16.74 -4.22
C ASN A 109 -55.84 -17.55 -3.35
N THR A 110 -56.34 -18.03 -2.23
CA THR A 110 -55.66 -18.98 -1.36
C THR A 110 -55.41 -20.31 -2.08
N SER A 111 -54.19 -20.83 -1.98
CA SER A 111 -53.87 -22.23 -2.30
C SER A 111 -52.88 -22.75 -1.27
N GLU A 112 -53.41 -23.51 -0.30
CA GLU A 112 -52.65 -24.02 0.84
C GLU A 112 -51.80 -25.24 0.46
N ALA A 113 -50.59 -25.02 -0.07
CA ALA A 113 -49.56 -26.07 -0.21
C ALA A 113 -48.16 -25.51 -0.56
N GLY A 114 -47.62 -24.57 0.24
CA GLY A 114 -46.28 -24.03 -0.02
C GLY A 114 -45.68 -23.30 1.18
N PHE A 115 -44.73 -23.94 1.86
CA PHE A 115 -43.94 -23.29 2.90
C PHE A 115 -43.06 -22.18 2.26
N SER A 116 -43.37 -20.92 2.53
CA SER A 116 -42.64 -19.77 1.99
C SER A 116 -41.46 -19.36 2.87
N ILE A 117 -40.47 -18.72 2.24
CA ILE A 117 -39.30 -18.11 2.88
C ILE A 117 -39.68 -16.87 3.72
N ASP A 118 -40.83 -16.25 3.45
CA ASP A 118 -41.27 -15.00 4.10
C ASP A 118 -41.44 -15.12 5.63
N ASP A 119 -41.86 -16.29 6.15
CA ASP A 119 -42.05 -16.45 7.60
C ASP A 119 -40.72 -16.56 8.37
N MET A 120 -39.62 -16.94 7.70
CA MET A 120 -38.27 -16.81 8.27
C MET A 120 -37.85 -15.34 8.40
N ALA A 121 -38.29 -14.47 7.47
CA ALA A 121 -38.00 -13.04 7.55
C ALA A 121 -38.73 -12.36 8.70
N LYS A 122 -39.99 -12.73 8.98
CA LYS A 122 -40.71 -12.27 10.18
C LYS A 122 -39.99 -12.69 11.47
N PHE A 123 -39.59 -13.96 11.57
CA PHE A 123 -38.88 -14.47 12.76
C PHE A 123 -37.53 -13.77 13.00
N SER A 124 -36.88 -13.25 11.95
CA SER A 124 -35.71 -12.38 12.08
C SER A 124 -36.07 -11.00 12.64
N ASN A 125 -37.12 -10.37 12.14
CA ASN A 125 -37.53 -9.01 12.52
C ASN A 125 -38.04 -8.94 13.98
N ASP A 126 -38.71 -9.96 14.48
CA ASP A 126 -39.19 -10.01 15.87
C ASP A 126 -38.03 -10.09 16.89
N ILE A 127 -36.87 -10.62 16.49
CA ILE A 127 -35.64 -10.61 17.31
C ILE A 127 -35.00 -9.20 17.34
N GLU A 128 -35.08 -8.43 16.25
CA GLU A 128 -34.51 -7.08 16.17
C GLU A 128 -35.22 -6.06 17.09
N ASN A 129 -36.52 -6.26 17.37
CA ASN A 129 -37.29 -5.42 18.29
C ASN A 129 -36.96 -5.62 19.78
N SER A 130 -36.04 -6.54 20.12
CA SER A 130 -35.71 -6.83 21.52
C SER A 130 -34.90 -5.72 22.21
N VAL A 131 -35.41 -5.27 23.37
CA VAL A 131 -34.76 -4.27 24.26
C VAL A 131 -33.33 -4.68 24.66
N GLY A 132 -33.00 -5.97 24.57
CA GLY A 132 -31.66 -6.51 24.77
C GLY A 132 -30.61 -5.93 23.81
N PHE A 133 -30.94 -5.69 22.53
CA PHE A 133 -29.95 -5.18 21.57
C PHE A 133 -29.58 -3.70 21.83
N THR A 134 -30.57 -2.86 22.12
CA THR A 134 -30.33 -1.46 22.52
C THR A 134 -29.63 -1.37 23.87
N CYS A 135 -29.98 -2.23 24.84
CA CYS A 135 -29.26 -2.33 26.11
C CYS A 135 -27.78 -2.74 25.90
N ALA A 136 -27.53 -3.80 25.13
CA ALA A 136 -26.17 -4.28 24.81
C ALA A 136 -25.34 -3.24 24.05
N ARG A 137 -25.96 -2.42 23.19
CA ARG A 137 -25.29 -1.29 22.52
C ARG A 137 -24.80 -0.24 23.50
N TYR A 138 -25.60 0.11 24.52
CA TYR A 138 -25.27 1.20 25.44
C TYR A 138 -24.47 0.77 26.67
N ILE A 139 -24.64 -0.45 27.18
CA ILE A 139 -24.02 -0.90 28.44
C ILE A 139 -22.50 -0.80 28.42
N GLY A 140 -21.86 -1.15 27.29
CA GLY A 140 -20.41 -1.01 27.12
C GLY A 140 -19.94 0.45 27.13
N THR A 141 -20.67 1.34 26.45
CA THR A 141 -20.35 2.78 26.47
C THR A 141 -20.56 3.41 27.85
N VAL A 142 -21.64 3.05 28.55
CA VAL A 142 -21.94 3.52 29.91
C VAL A 142 -20.86 3.06 30.88
N PHE A 143 -20.46 1.79 30.84
CA PHE A 143 -19.37 1.28 31.68
C PHE A 143 -18.05 2.04 31.43
N THR A 144 -17.67 2.27 30.17
CA THR A 144 -16.47 3.07 29.87
C THR A 144 -16.61 4.54 30.29
N ALA A 145 -17.82 5.09 30.29
CA ALA A 145 -18.11 6.45 30.72
C ALA A 145 -17.98 6.62 32.24
N CYS A 146 -18.45 5.65 33.02
CA CYS A 146 -18.28 5.65 34.48
C CYS A 146 -16.80 5.57 34.86
N PHE A 147 -16.01 4.70 34.22
CA PHE A 147 -14.57 4.60 34.48
C PHE A 147 -13.79 5.85 34.02
N SER A 148 -14.16 6.50 32.91
CA SER A 148 -13.54 7.77 32.52
C SER A 148 -13.90 8.91 33.49
N LEU A 149 -15.13 8.94 34.00
CA LEU A 149 -15.54 9.90 35.02
C LEU A 149 -14.77 9.70 36.33
N ILE A 150 -14.63 8.46 36.81
CA ILE A 150 -13.79 8.12 37.98
C ILE A 150 -12.34 8.58 37.77
N THR A 151 -11.79 8.39 36.56
CA THR A 151 -10.43 8.82 36.19
C THR A 151 -10.25 10.34 36.26
N ILE A 152 -11.27 11.11 35.91
CA ILE A 152 -11.25 12.59 35.94
C ILE A 152 -11.53 13.13 37.36
N LEU A 153 -12.43 12.49 38.12
CA LEU A 153 -12.80 12.92 39.48
C LEU A 153 -11.75 12.53 40.53
N SER A 154 -11.02 11.43 40.35
CA SER A 154 -10.04 10.93 41.33
C SER A 154 -8.98 11.97 41.75
N PRO A 155 -8.31 12.70 40.83
CA PRO A 155 -7.37 13.76 41.21
C PRO A 155 -8.04 14.96 41.92
N ILE A 156 -9.29 15.26 41.59
CA ILE A 156 -10.06 16.35 42.21
C ILE A 156 -10.44 15.97 43.64
N ALA A 157 -10.86 14.72 43.88
CA ALA A 157 -11.17 14.21 45.21
C ALA A 157 -9.96 14.28 46.15
N MET A 158 -8.74 13.99 45.66
CA MET A 158 -7.50 14.15 46.44
C MET A 158 -7.21 15.60 46.86
N LEU A 159 -7.69 16.61 46.12
CA LEU A 159 -7.55 18.03 46.52
C LEU A 159 -8.63 18.51 47.49
N LEU A 160 -9.82 17.88 47.45
CA LEU A 160 -10.99 18.28 48.25
C LEU A 160 -11.08 17.55 49.60
N LEU A 161 -10.58 16.30 49.70
CA LEU A 161 -10.58 15.52 50.94
C LEU A 161 -10.04 16.23 52.19
N PRO A 162 -8.94 17.02 52.16
CA PRO A 162 -8.48 17.77 53.34
C PRO A 162 -9.30 19.04 53.65
N LYS A 163 -10.22 19.46 52.76
CA LYS A 163 -11.10 20.62 52.97
C LYS A 163 -12.50 20.23 53.43
N ILE A 164 -13.04 19.13 52.90
CA ILE A 164 -14.31 18.57 53.40
C ILE A 164 -14.01 17.86 54.73
N HIS A 165 -14.59 18.33 55.83
CA HIS A 165 -14.33 17.82 57.19
C HIS A 165 -14.98 16.44 57.42
N ILE A 166 -14.52 15.43 56.68
CA ILE A 166 -14.93 14.00 56.78
C ILE A 166 -14.00 13.22 57.71
N ILE A 167 -12.80 13.76 58.00
CA ILE A 167 -11.79 13.17 58.86
C ILE A 167 -11.51 14.17 59.98
N ASP A 168 -11.90 13.83 61.20
CA ASP A 168 -11.72 14.69 62.37
C ASP A 168 -10.24 15.00 62.63
N ASP A 169 -9.97 16.20 63.13
CA ASP A 169 -8.65 16.77 63.41
C ASP A 169 -7.67 16.73 62.20
N TRP A 170 -8.09 17.13 60.99
CA TRP A 170 -7.17 17.41 59.88
C TRP A 170 -7.26 18.87 59.44
N THR A 171 -6.37 19.70 59.98
CA THR A 171 -6.13 21.07 59.51
C THR A 171 -4.98 21.11 58.49
N THR A 172 -5.04 22.03 57.54
CA THR A 172 -3.98 22.25 56.55
C THR A 172 -3.63 23.73 56.45
N ASN A 173 -2.37 24.03 56.15
CA ASN A 173 -1.87 25.40 56.01
C ASN A 173 -2.39 26.02 54.70
N ASP A 174 -2.50 27.35 54.68
CA ASP A 174 -2.85 28.10 53.48
C ASP A 174 -1.87 27.87 52.31
N CYS A 175 -2.40 28.01 51.10
CA CYS A 175 -1.69 27.75 49.84
C CYS A 175 -0.80 28.95 49.49
N ASP A 176 0.52 28.78 49.62
CA ASP A 176 1.50 29.74 49.11
C ASP A 176 1.39 29.94 47.58
N THR A 177 1.91 31.05 47.08
CA THR A 177 2.06 31.39 45.65
C THR A 177 2.62 30.25 44.78
N SER A 178 3.56 29.43 45.30
CA SER A 178 4.07 28.25 44.59
C SER A 178 3.04 27.12 44.45
N CYS A 179 2.09 27.04 45.40
CA CYS A 179 0.95 26.12 45.39
C CYS A 179 -0.18 26.64 44.47
N GLU A 180 -0.40 27.95 44.37
CA GLU A 180 -1.36 28.54 43.42
C GLU A 180 -0.95 28.26 41.96
N GLY A 181 0.33 28.43 41.62
CA GLY A 181 0.85 28.10 40.28
C GLY A 181 0.67 26.62 39.91
N LEU A 182 0.82 25.71 40.89
CA LEU A 182 0.53 24.29 40.71
C LEU A 182 -0.97 24.02 40.50
N PHE A 183 -1.85 24.78 41.17
CA PHE A 183 -3.31 24.66 41.00
C PHE A 183 -3.77 25.11 39.61
N ILE A 184 -3.20 26.19 39.07
CA ILE A 184 -3.45 26.62 37.67
C ILE A 184 -3.02 25.53 36.68
N SER A 185 -1.83 24.94 36.89
CA SER A 185 -1.34 23.82 36.07
C SER A 185 -2.24 22.59 36.18
N PHE A 186 -2.71 22.25 37.38
CA PHE A 186 -3.66 21.16 37.63
C PHE A 186 -4.96 21.36 36.84
N SER A 187 -5.59 22.55 36.93
CA SER A 187 -6.84 22.85 36.24
C SER A 187 -6.72 22.70 34.73
N PHE A 188 -5.65 23.22 34.13
CA PHE A 188 -5.39 23.05 32.69
C PHE A 188 -5.19 21.57 32.32
N LYS A 189 -4.37 20.84 33.08
CA LYS A 189 -4.11 19.40 32.84
C LYS A 189 -5.37 18.55 32.94
N VAL A 190 -6.29 18.84 33.87
CA VAL A 190 -7.58 18.15 34.01
C VAL A 190 -8.51 18.43 32.80
N VAL A 191 -8.53 19.65 32.27
CA VAL A 191 -9.28 19.97 31.03
C VAL A 191 -8.72 19.20 29.84
N VAL A 192 -7.40 19.11 29.69
CA VAL A 192 -6.76 18.30 28.63
C VAL A 192 -7.08 16.80 28.80
N LEU A 193 -7.08 16.29 30.04
CA LEU A 193 -7.46 14.90 30.33
C LEU A 193 -8.92 14.62 29.96
N LEU A 194 -9.84 15.55 30.24
CA LEU A 194 -11.26 15.46 29.86
C LEU A 194 -11.44 15.41 28.33
N ILE A 195 -10.74 16.28 27.59
CA ILE A 195 -10.75 16.28 26.11
C ILE A 195 -10.17 14.95 25.56
N GLY A 196 -9.10 14.43 26.16
CA GLY A 196 -8.51 13.13 25.82
C GLY A 196 -9.48 11.97 26.05
N ALA A 197 -10.15 11.95 27.21
CA ALA A 197 -11.19 10.96 27.54
C ALA A 197 -12.40 11.05 26.59
N TRP A 198 -12.83 12.26 26.20
CA TRP A 198 -13.88 12.44 25.19
C TRP A 198 -13.50 11.85 23.84
N CYS A 199 -12.29 12.16 23.36
CA CYS A 199 -11.79 11.68 22.07
C CYS A 199 -11.64 10.15 22.02
N LEU A 200 -11.12 9.54 23.09
CA LEU A 200 -10.79 8.11 23.15
C LEU A 200 -11.93 7.23 23.63
N LEU A 201 -12.68 7.64 24.66
CA LEU A 201 -13.61 6.79 25.41
C LEU A 201 -15.08 7.10 25.06
N TRP A 202 -15.52 8.35 25.25
CA TRP A 202 -16.93 8.74 25.04
C TRP A 202 -17.39 8.79 23.58
N ARG A 203 -16.48 8.94 22.60
CA ARG A 203 -16.87 8.96 21.18
C ARG A 203 -17.61 7.68 20.78
N THR A 204 -18.85 7.84 20.32
CA THR A 204 -19.76 6.75 19.98
C THR A 204 -19.18 5.84 18.89
N PRO A 205 -19.24 4.50 19.06
CA PRO A 205 -18.80 3.57 18.03
C PRO A 205 -19.82 3.52 16.88
N LYS A 206 -19.36 3.67 15.63
CA LYS A 206 -20.22 3.55 14.44
C LYS A 206 -20.87 2.17 14.26
N ALA A 207 -20.29 1.13 14.86
CA ALA A 207 -20.77 -0.24 14.77
C ALA A 207 -20.52 -0.97 16.10
N THR A 208 -21.50 -1.76 16.55
CA THR A 208 -21.40 -2.65 17.70
C THR A 208 -20.64 -3.92 17.32
N LEU A 209 -19.36 -4.01 17.72
CA LEU A 209 -18.57 -5.22 17.54
C LEU A 209 -18.73 -6.15 18.76
N PRO A 210 -18.87 -7.48 18.57
CA PRO A 210 -19.17 -8.42 19.66
C PRO A 210 -17.94 -8.76 20.54
N ARG A 211 -16.92 -7.89 20.58
CA ARG A 211 -15.70 -8.07 21.39
C ARG A 211 -15.17 -6.75 21.92
N ILE A 212 -14.62 -6.81 23.13
CA ILE A 212 -13.99 -5.70 23.84
C ILE A 212 -12.85 -5.12 22.98
N ALA A 213 -12.83 -3.79 22.83
CA ALA A 213 -11.76 -3.09 22.14
C ALA A 213 -10.47 -3.14 22.97
N VAL A 214 -9.60 -4.11 22.69
CA VAL A 214 -8.40 -4.45 23.48
C VAL A 214 -7.58 -3.24 23.90
N MET A 215 -7.33 -2.27 23.00
CA MET A 215 -6.61 -1.04 23.33
C MET A 215 -7.33 -0.16 24.35
N LYS A 216 -8.67 0.01 24.25
CA LYS A 216 -9.44 0.77 25.26
C LYS A 216 -9.40 0.05 26.61
N ALA A 217 -9.59 -1.28 26.62
CA ALA A 217 -9.57 -2.07 27.85
C ALA A 217 -8.18 -2.09 28.52
N PHE A 218 -7.09 -2.18 27.75
CA PHE A 218 -5.73 -2.10 28.27
C PHE A 218 -5.44 -0.73 28.90
N VAL A 219 -5.87 0.36 28.25
CA VAL A 219 -5.74 1.73 28.80
C VAL A 219 -6.57 1.89 30.07
N LEU A 220 -7.81 1.41 30.10
CA LEU A 220 -8.67 1.46 31.30
C LEU A 220 -8.11 0.60 32.44
N PHE A 221 -7.56 -0.58 32.16
CA PHE A 221 -6.91 -1.46 33.13
C PHE A 221 -5.68 -0.79 33.75
N LEU A 222 -4.79 -0.24 32.91
CA LEU A 222 -3.59 0.46 33.37
C LEU A 222 -3.92 1.75 34.12
N ALA A 223 -4.94 2.50 33.69
CA ALA A 223 -5.47 3.65 34.44
C ALA A 223 -6.03 3.23 35.81
N THR A 224 -6.77 2.12 35.89
CA THR A 224 -7.31 1.58 37.14
C THR A 224 -6.19 1.18 38.11
N ILE A 225 -5.12 0.53 37.62
CA ILE A 225 -3.92 0.21 38.42
C ILE A 225 -3.24 1.48 38.94
N LEU A 226 -3.05 2.49 38.09
CA LEU A 226 -2.46 3.78 38.50
C LEU A 226 -3.32 4.47 39.57
N ILE A 227 -4.62 4.59 39.36
CA ILE A 227 -5.57 5.17 40.33
C ILE A 227 -5.48 4.42 41.67
N PHE A 228 -5.57 3.10 41.66
CA PHE A 228 -5.47 2.28 42.88
C PHE A 228 -4.13 2.48 43.62
N ALA A 229 -3.00 2.45 42.90
CA ALA A 229 -1.69 2.65 43.49
C ALA A 229 -1.54 4.06 44.10
N PHE A 230 -1.97 5.12 43.39
CA PHE A 230 -1.94 6.48 43.91
C PHE A 230 -2.86 6.67 45.12
N TRP A 231 -4.05 6.05 45.17
CA TRP A 231 -4.92 6.07 46.35
C TRP A 231 -4.30 5.33 47.55
N LEU A 232 -3.63 4.19 47.33
CA LEU A 232 -2.91 3.47 48.39
C LEU A 232 -1.79 4.35 48.97
N PHE A 233 -0.97 4.96 48.11
CA PHE A 233 0.07 5.89 48.57
C PHE A 233 -0.50 7.15 49.22
N TYR A 234 -1.62 7.70 48.74
CA TYR A 234 -2.32 8.83 49.37
C TYR A 234 -2.81 8.47 50.78
N GLY A 235 -3.42 7.29 50.96
CA GLY A 235 -3.86 6.79 52.25
C GLY A 235 -2.72 6.62 53.25
N VAL A 236 -1.60 6.03 52.84
CA VAL A 236 -0.45 5.75 53.72
C VAL A 236 0.39 7.00 54.00
N ARG A 237 0.57 7.90 53.01
CA ARG A 237 1.51 9.04 53.09
C ARG A 237 0.87 10.38 53.42
N ILE A 238 -0.44 10.56 53.20
CA ILE A 238 -1.13 11.84 53.43
C ILE A 238 -2.25 11.70 54.48
N ILE A 239 -3.12 10.70 54.36
CA ILE A 239 -4.22 10.50 55.33
C ILE A 239 -3.69 10.02 56.68
N LYS A 240 -2.94 8.90 56.71
CA LYS A 240 -2.45 8.29 57.97
C LYS A 240 -1.48 9.19 58.75
N THR A 241 -0.75 10.06 58.06
CA THR A 241 0.23 11.00 58.61
C THR A 241 -0.36 12.37 58.95
N LYS A 242 -1.57 12.67 58.47
CA LYS A 242 -2.21 14.00 58.55
C LYS A 242 -1.28 15.13 58.08
N GLU A 243 -0.79 15.00 56.85
CA GLU A 243 0.09 15.99 56.21
C GLU A 243 -0.54 17.39 56.25
N THR A 244 0.13 18.36 56.88
CA THR A 244 -0.36 19.75 57.09
C THR A 244 -0.04 20.67 55.91
N SER A 245 0.95 20.32 55.08
CA SER A 245 1.39 21.10 53.93
C SER A 245 0.49 20.88 52.71
N TYR A 246 -0.39 21.84 52.41
CA TYR A 246 -1.26 21.76 51.23
C TYR A 246 -0.46 21.72 49.91
N HIS A 247 0.74 22.33 49.86
CA HIS A 247 1.66 22.20 48.72
C HIS A 247 2.03 20.73 48.44
N THR A 248 2.30 19.91 49.47
CA THR A 248 2.61 18.48 49.30
C THR A 248 1.43 17.74 48.66
N ILE A 249 0.21 18.04 49.11
CA ILE A 249 -1.04 17.42 48.63
C ILE A 249 -1.29 17.80 47.17
N VAL A 250 -1.20 19.10 46.83
CA VAL A 250 -1.37 19.60 45.44
C VAL A 250 -0.34 18.97 44.51
N LYS A 251 0.92 18.92 44.91
CA LYS A 251 2.02 18.31 44.14
C LYS A 251 1.81 16.81 43.89
N PHE A 252 1.23 16.09 44.86
CA PHE A 252 0.86 14.67 44.69
C PHE A 252 -0.30 14.50 43.70
N ALA A 253 -1.35 15.32 43.81
CA ALA A 253 -2.48 15.28 42.87
C ALA A 253 -2.07 15.62 41.42
N VAL A 254 -1.18 16.61 41.22
CA VAL A 254 -0.62 16.92 39.90
C VAL A 254 0.13 15.73 39.29
N SER A 255 0.91 15.00 40.10
CA SER A 255 1.65 13.79 39.66
C SER A 255 0.72 12.68 39.15
N LEU A 256 -0.47 12.51 39.76
CA LEU A 256 -1.49 11.59 39.26
C LEU A 256 -2.03 12.06 37.88
N VAL A 257 -2.35 13.34 37.72
CA VAL A 257 -2.85 13.87 36.44
C VAL A 257 -1.79 13.74 35.33
N ASP A 258 -0.52 14.02 35.62
CA ASP A 258 0.58 13.82 34.66
C ASP A 258 0.76 12.36 34.26
N SER A 259 0.65 11.42 35.22
CA SER A 259 0.70 9.97 34.96
C SER A 259 -0.46 9.51 34.07
N LEU A 260 -1.68 10.04 34.31
CA LEU A 260 -2.86 9.76 33.51
C LEU A 260 -2.78 10.38 32.11
N LEU A 261 -2.26 11.61 31.98
CA LEU A 261 -2.03 12.27 30.69
C LEU A 261 -0.99 11.52 29.85
N PHE A 262 0.13 11.10 30.44
CA PHE A 262 1.14 10.30 29.74
C PHE A 262 0.56 9.00 29.17
N LEU A 263 -0.28 8.30 29.95
CA LEU A 263 -1.01 7.11 29.48
C LEU A 263 -1.96 7.43 28.30
N HIS A 264 -2.67 8.56 28.33
CA HIS A 264 -3.54 8.99 27.22
C HIS A 264 -2.74 9.37 25.96
N TYR A 265 -1.60 10.05 26.10
CA TYR A 265 -0.72 10.37 24.97
C TYR A 265 -0.09 9.11 24.36
N ALA A 266 0.39 8.16 25.18
CA ALA A 266 0.87 6.87 24.70
C ALA A 266 -0.21 6.10 23.93
N ALA A 267 -1.45 6.10 24.43
CA ALA A 267 -2.59 5.49 23.75
C ALA A 267 -2.89 6.15 22.38
N LEU A 268 -2.87 7.49 22.30
CA LEU A 268 -3.05 8.24 21.05
C LEU A 268 -1.95 7.94 20.03
N ILE A 269 -0.69 7.89 20.47
CA ILE A 269 0.46 7.57 19.62
C ILE A 269 0.33 6.13 19.07
N LEU A 270 0.05 5.14 19.92
CA LEU A 270 -0.13 3.74 19.50
C LEU A 270 -1.30 3.57 18.51
N LEU A 271 -2.42 4.28 18.74
CA LEU A 271 -3.57 4.28 17.82
C LEU A 271 -3.25 4.95 16.48
N LYS A 272 -2.49 6.05 16.47
CA LYS A 272 -2.08 6.73 15.24
C LYS A 272 -1.08 5.90 14.44
N LEU A 273 -0.04 5.35 15.08
CA LEU A 273 0.98 4.52 14.45
C LEU A 273 0.39 3.31 13.71
N LYS A 274 -0.59 2.61 14.31
CA LYS A 274 -1.22 1.43 13.67
C LYS A 274 -1.99 1.77 12.38
N HIS A 275 -2.42 3.01 12.18
CA HIS A 275 -3.31 3.39 11.08
C HIS A 275 -2.63 4.05 9.87
N MET A 276 -1.35 4.42 9.93
CA MET A 276 -0.72 5.29 8.92
C MET A 276 -0.17 4.61 7.67
N THR A 277 -0.13 3.27 7.58
CA THR A 277 0.36 2.56 6.38
C THR A 277 -0.70 1.66 5.76
N SER A 278 -1.11 1.96 4.54
CA SER A 278 -1.82 1.00 3.67
C SER A 278 -0.90 -0.18 3.37
N ARG A 279 -1.37 -1.41 3.65
CA ARG A 279 -0.60 -2.65 3.53
C ARG A 279 -1.30 -3.71 2.70
N PHE A 280 -2.61 -3.55 2.49
CA PHE A 280 -3.47 -4.48 1.75
C PHE A 280 -4.29 -3.74 0.70
N VAL A 281 -4.54 -4.44 -0.41
CA VAL A 281 -5.63 -4.16 -1.36
C VAL A 281 -6.75 -5.14 -1.04
N VAL A 282 -7.96 -4.64 -0.89
CA VAL A 282 -9.15 -5.44 -0.62
C VAL A 282 -10.12 -5.30 -1.78
N HIS A 283 -10.37 -6.42 -2.46
CA HIS A 283 -11.24 -6.52 -3.63
C HIS A 283 -12.60 -7.09 -3.21
N VAL A 284 -13.65 -6.28 -3.32
CA VAL A 284 -15.01 -6.58 -2.88
C VAL A 284 -15.89 -6.83 -4.10
N VAL A 285 -16.58 -7.96 -4.17
CA VAL A 285 -17.51 -8.35 -5.25
C VAL A 285 -18.91 -8.54 -4.68
N ARG A 286 -19.93 -7.91 -5.28
CA ARG A 286 -21.34 -8.19 -4.94
C ARG A 286 -21.87 -9.36 -5.78
N SER A 287 -22.38 -10.38 -5.12
CA SER A 287 -23.32 -11.34 -5.67
C SER A 287 -24.75 -10.81 -5.45
N PRO A 288 -25.66 -10.89 -6.45
CA PRO A 288 -25.50 -11.63 -7.72
C PRO A 288 -24.84 -10.85 -8.88
N ASP A 289 -24.88 -9.51 -8.90
CA ASP A 289 -24.47 -8.69 -10.07
C ASP A 289 -23.05 -8.95 -10.63
N GLY A 290 -22.12 -9.43 -9.81
CA GLY A 290 -20.69 -9.53 -10.13
C GLY A 290 -19.93 -8.18 -10.08
N ILE A 291 -20.61 -7.07 -9.77
CA ILE A 291 -20.01 -5.74 -9.63
C ILE A 291 -18.92 -5.77 -8.55
N ALA A 292 -17.74 -5.23 -8.87
CA ALA A 292 -16.58 -5.26 -8.00
C ALA A 292 -15.92 -3.89 -7.82
N LYS A 293 -15.40 -3.61 -6.61
CA LYS A 293 -14.60 -2.43 -6.28
C LYS A 293 -13.41 -2.80 -5.40
N SER A 294 -12.33 -2.03 -5.50
CA SER A 294 -11.06 -2.29 -4.77
C SER A 294 -10.68 -1.12 -3.88
N TYR A 295 -10.27 -1.41 -2.64
CA TYR A 295 -9.93 -0.42 -1.62
C TYR A 295 -8.54 -0.65 -1.04
N LEU A 296 -7.84 0.43 -0.68
CA LEU A 296 -6.56 0.37 0.04
C LEU A 296 -6.80 0.38 1.55
N VAL A 297 -6.16 -0.53 2.28
CA VAL A 297 -6.43 -0.79 3.71
C VAL A 297 -5.13 -1.02 4.48
N GLY A 298 -5.05 -0.48 5.69
CA GLY A 298 -3.95 -0.73 6.65
C GLY A 298 -4.21 -1.90 7.60
N ASP A 299 -3.34 -2.10 8.60
CA ASP A 299 -3.46 -3.21 9.54
C ASP A 299 -4.65 -3.04 10.50
N MET A 300 -5.72 -3.80 10.26
CA MET A 300 -6.91 -3.86 11.12
C MET A 300 -7.40 -5.31 11.28
N SER A 301 -8.40 -5.53 12.14
CA SER A 301 -9.03 -6.85 12.31
C SER A 301 -10.06 -7.15 11.23
N ILE A 302 -10.36 -8.42 11.00
CA ILE A 302 -11.40 -8.88 10.06
C ILE A 302 -12.76 -8.21 10.38
N GLN A 303 -13.15 -8.12 11.66
CA GLN A 303 -14.32 -7.37 12.11
C GLN A 303 -14.31 -5.89 11.68
N ARG A 304 -13.16 -5.21 11.74
CA ARG A 304 -13.07 -3.80 11.36
C ARG A 304 -13.00 -3.62 9.84
N LEU A 305 -12.44 -4.60 9.12
CA LEU A 305 -12.51 -4.66 7.67
C LEU A 305 -13.95 -4.83 7.19
N ALA A 306 -14.75 -5.68 7.84
CA ALA A 306 -16.16 -5.83 7.52
C ALA A 306 -16.93 -4.51 7.62
N VAL A 307 -16.77 -3.78 8.73
CA VAL A 307 -17.39 -2.46 8.92
C VAL A 307 -16.91 -1.45 7.87
N PHE A 308 -15.60 -1.38 7.59
CA PHE A 308 -15.05 -0.53 6.54
C PHE A 308 -15.58 -0.91 5.15
N THR A 309 -15.71 -2.20 4.85
CA THR A 309 -16.29 -2.67 3.59
C THR A 309 -17.75 -2.25 3.47
N LEU A 310 -18.54 -2.32 4.55
CA LEU A 310 -19.92 -1.81 4.55
C LEU A 310 -19.97 -0.28 4.36
N GLU A 311 -19.13 0.50 5.06
CA GLU A 311 -19.06 1.97 4.88
C GLU A 311 -18.78 2.36 3.42
N ASN A 312 -17.87 1.67 2.74
CA ASN A 312 -17.59 1.91 1.32
C ASN A 312 -18.63 1.26 0.39
N TYR A 313 -19.27 0.15 0.79
CA TYR A 313 -20.37 -0.46 0.04
C TYR A 313 -21.55 0.50 -0.10
N PHE A 314 -22.06 1.04 1.01
CA PHE A 314 -23.19 1.95 1.02
C PHE A 314 -22.92 3.31 0.37
N ARG A 315 -21.65 3.72 0.27
CA ARG A 315 -21.22 4.93 -0.45
C ARG A 315 -21.04 4.69 -1.95
N ASP A 316 -20.31 3.63 -2.31
CA ASP A 316 -19.77 3.47 -3.67
C ASP A 316 -20.56 2.48 -4.53
N PHE A 317 -21.37 1.57 -3.98
CA PHE A 317 -22.14 0.62 -4.79
C PHE A 317 -23.55 1.14 -5.08
N ASP A 318 -23.92 1.08 -6.35
CA ASP A 318 -25.24 1.36 -6.90
C ASP A 318 -26.31 0.41 -6.31
N ALA A 319 -27.52 0.90 -6.05
CA ALA A 319 -28.62 0.10 -5.50
C ALA A 319 -29.01 -1.08 -6.42
N TYR A 320 -28.81 -2.31 -5.92
CA TYR A 320 -29.16 -3.58 -6.60
C TYR A 320 -30.63 -3.57 -7.06
N ASN A 321 -30.95 -4.31 -8.14
CA ASN A 321 -32.30 -4.35 -8.72
C ASN A 321 -32.72 -5.80 -9.02
N PRO A 322 -33.37 -6.49 -8.05
CA PRO A 322 -33.79 -7.89 -8.17
C PRO A 322 -34.66 -8.21 -9.39
N TYR A 323 -35.32 -7.21 -9.97
CA TYR A 323 -36.18 -7.41 -11.13
C TYR A 323 -35.40 -7.65 -12.43
N LEU A 324 -34.10 -7.34 -12.51
CA LEU A 324 -33.29 -7.58 -13.72
C LEU A 324 -32.92 -9.06 -13.89
N ASP A 325 -32.41 -9.71 -12.84
CA ASP A 325 -31.94 -11.09 -12.91
C ASP A 325 -33.06 -12.10 -13.18
N ASN A 326 -34.28 -11.78 -12.72
CA ASN A 326 -35.51 -12.51 -13.07
C ASN A 326 -35.99 -12.29 -14.52
N MET A 327 -35.06 -12.05 -15.45
CA MET A 327 -35.30 -12.15 -16.90
C MET A 327 -35.76 -13.58 -17.22
N PRO A 328 -37.00 -13.79 -17.70
CA PRO A 328 -37.42 -15.12 -18.10
C PRO A 328 -36.52 -15.58 -19.24
N LYS A 329 -35.78 -16.67 -19.03
CA LYS A 329 -34.91 -17.28 -20.04
C LYS A 329 -35.77 -17.68 -21.23
N ARG A 330 -35.85 -16.79 -22.22
CA ARG A 330 -36.65 -16.99 -23.42
C ARG A 330 -36.12 -18.24 -24.10
N ASN A 331 -36.94 -19.30 -24.13
CA ASN A 331 -36.62 -20.52 -24.88
C ASN A 331 -36.54 -20.17 -26.37
N SER A 332 -35.35 -19.76 -26.80
CA SER A 332 -35.09 -19.22 -28.14
C SER A 332 -34.97 -20.35 -29.16
N ARG A 333 -36.09 -21.06 -29.37
CA ARG A 333 -36.43 -21.60 -30.68
C ARG A 333 -36.70 -20.41 -31.61
N SER A 334 -35.63 -19.71 -31.97
CA SER A 334 -35.66 -18.75 -33.06
C SER A 334 -36.01 -19.53 -34.33
N SER A 335 -37.15 -19.20 -34.94
CA SER A 335 -37.58 -19.82 -36.19
C SER A 335 -36.76 -19.23 -37.34
N TYR A 336 -35.50 -19.66 -37.42
CA TYR A 336 -34.59 -19.29 -38.49
C TYR A 336 -35.07 -19.96 -39.79
N LYS A 337 -35.92 -19.25 -40.54
CA LYS A 337 -36.23 -19.62 -41.92
C LYS A 337 -34.99 -19.38 -42.78
N VAL A 338 -34.15 -20.39 -42.90
CA VAL A 338 -33.12 -20.45 -43.94
C VAL A 338 -33.84 -20.65 -45.27
N TYR A 339 -33.69 -19.67 -46.16
CA TYR A 339 -34.12 -19.79 -47.54
C TYR A 339 -32.91 -20.26 -48.35
N ASN A 340 -32.94 -21.47 -48.89
CA ASN A 340 -32.00 -21.87 -49.92
C ASN A 340 -32.32 -21.06 -51.18
N VAL A 341 -31.35 -20.29 -51.66
CA VAL A 341 -31.49 -19.48 -52.89
C VAL A 341 -31.08 -20.29 -54.13
N ASP A 342 -30.21 -21.28 -53.95
CA ASP A 342 -29.71 -22.14 -55.03
C ASP A 342 -30.33 -23.55 -54.95
N GLY A 343 -31.10 -23.91 -55.98
CA GLY A 343 -31.71 -25.23 -56.13
C GLY A 343 -32.69 -25.26 -57.33
N PRO A 344 -32.39 -26.00 -58.42
CA PRO A 344 -33.25 -26.01 -59.61
C PRO A 344 -34.56 -26.80 -59.37
N HIS A 345 -35.64 -26.35 -60.01
CA HIS A 345 -36.95 -27.02 -59.94
C HIS A 345 -36.95 -28.39 -60.63
N MET A 346 -37.33 -29.45 -59.90
CA MET A 346 -38.17 -30.57 -60.38
C MET A 346 -38.47 -31.57 -59.24
N GLY A 347 -39.60 -32.28 -59.34
CA GLY A 347 -39.86 -33.51 -58.55
C GLY A 347 -40.79 -33.38 -57.33
N ASN A 348 -42.01 -33.90 -57.45
CA ASN A 348 -42.83 -34.27 -56.30
C ASN A 348 -42.28 -35.57 -55.68
N HIS A 349 -41.87 -35.55 -54.40
CA HIS A 349 -41.80 -36.78 -53.60
C HIS A 349 -42.24 -36.55 -52.15
N THR A 350 -43.09 -37.45 -51.67
CA THR A 350 -43.63 -37.45 -50.31
C THR A 350 -42.64 -38.03 -49.31
N GLY A 351 -42.31 -37.24 -48.28
CA GLY A 351 -41.87 -37.75 -46.97
C GLY A 351 -40.49 -38.42 -46.91
N LEU A 352 -39.50 -37.65 -46.46
CA LEU A 352 -38.48 -38.15 -45.52
C LEU A 352 -38.14 -37.04 -44.52
N GLY A 353 -37.57 -37.40 -43.37
CA GLY A 353 -37.53 -36.51 -42.21
C GLY A 353 -36.65 -35.26 -42.39
N ASN A 354 -37.09 -34.13 -41.82
CA ASN A 354 -36.22 -32.97 -41.59
C ASN A 354 -34.90 -33.42 -40.94
N PRO A 355 -33.73 -32.96 -41.42
CA PRO A 355 -32.47 -33.08 -40.69
C PRO A 355 -32.60 -32.37 -39.34
N ARG A 356 -32.85 -33.13 -38.28
CA ARG A 356 -32.80 -32.66 -36.90
C ARG A 356 -31.32 -32.38 -36.60
N PRO A 357 -30.90 -31.12 -36.38
CA PRO A 357 -29.49 -30.85 -36.11
C PRO A 357 -29.03 -31.63 -34.87
N PRO A 358 -27.78 -32.11 -34.84
CA PRO A 358 -27.30 -33.02 -33.79
C PRO A 358 -27.45 -32.36 -32.40
N PRO A 359 -27.99 -33.07 -31.40
CA PRO A 359 -28.23 -32.51 -30.07
C PRO A 359 -26.95 -32.46 -29.23
N GLY A 360 -26.02 -31.57 -29.59
CA GLY A 360 -24.77 -31.29 -28.88
C GLY A 360 -23.75 -30.60 -29.80
N SER A 361 -22.96 -29.62 -29.36
CA SER A 361 -22.92 -28.93 -28.06
C SER A 361 -22.68 -27.41 -28.24
N ASP A 362 -22.34 -26.72 -27.15
CA ASP A 362 -21.70 -25.38 -27.07
C ASP A 362 -22.47 -24.15 -27.55
N THR A 363 -23.46 -24.27 -28.44
CA THR A 363 -24.16 -23.11 -29.07
C THR A 363 -24.81 -22.17 -28.04
N ARG A 364 -25.30 -22.72 -26.92
CA ARG A 364 -25.98 -22.00 -25.83
C ARG A 364 -25.14 -20.87 -25.20
N HIS A 365 -23.81 -20.92 -25.29
CA HIS A 365 -22.96 -19.86 -24.73
C HIS A 365 -23.05 -18.58 -25.56
N ASN A 366 -23.02 -18.71 -26.90
CA ASN A 366 -23.07 -17.58 -27.82
C ASN A 366 -24.45 -16.92 -27.85
N ASP A 367 -25.53 -17.69 -27.75
CA ASP A 367 -26.91 -17.17 -27.69
C ASP A 367 -27.08 -16.13 -26.56
N ARG A 368 -26.52 -16.43 -25.37
CA ARG A 368 -26.54 -15.52 -24.21
C ARG A 368 -25.84 -14.20 -24.51
N PHE A 369 -24.65 -14.25 -25.10
CA PHE A 369 -23.89 -13.04 -25.47
C PHE A 369 -24.64 -12.19 -26.50
N TYR A 370 -25.30 -12.81 -27.48
CA TYR A 370 -26.13 -12.09 -28.45
C TYR A 370 -27.37 -11.46 -27.80
N ASP A 371 -28.03 -12.12 -26.85
CA ASP A 371 -29.16 -11.53 -26.12
C ASP A 371 -28.73 -10.39 -25.19
N GLU A 372 -27.60 -10.49 -24.50
CA GLU A 372 -27.01 -9.41 -23.69
C GLU A 372 -26.64 -8.19 -24.55
N MET A 373 -25.95 -8.37 -25.67
CA MET A 373 -25.66 -7.29 -26.63
C MET A 373 -26.95 -6.68 -27.22
N ASN A 374 -27.97 -7.49 -27.51
CA ASN A 374 -29.25 -7.00 -28.00
C ASN A 374 -30.03 -6.22 -26.93
N TYR A 375 -29.95 -6.63 -25.66
CA TYR A 375 -30.48 -5.88 -24.53
C TYR A 375 -29.76 -4.53 -24.38
N GLU A 376 -28.42 -4.49 -24.37
CA GLU A 376 -27.66 -3.25 -24.34
C GLU A 376 -28.04 -2.31 -25.49
N ARG A 377 -28.11 -2.82 -26.72
CA ARG A 377 -28.45 -2.03 -27.92
C ARG A 377 -29.85 -1.41 -27.79
N ARG A 378 -30.81 -2.13 -27.20
CA ARG A 378 -32.14 -1.60 -26.88
C ARG A 378 -32.07 -0.56 -25.77
N LEU A 379 -31.35 -0.82 -24.69
CA LEU A 379 -31.20 0.09 -23.54
C LEU A 379 -30.56 1.41 -23.97
N LYS A 380 -29.45 1.37 -24.70
CA LYS A 380 -28.76 2.54 -25.30
C LYS A 380 -29.72 3.34 -26.21
N LYS A 381 -30.52 2.65 -27.05
CA LYS A 381 -31.55 3.28 -27.91
C LYS A 381 -32.73 3.88 -27.14
N ARG A 382 -33.10 3.34 -25.96
CA ARG A 382 -34.14 3.94 -25.09
C ARG A 382 -33.58 5.14 -24.32
N ARG A 383 -32.38 5.03 -23.74
CA ARG A 383 -31.67 6.11 -23.03
C ARG A 383 -31.51 7.35 -23.92
N ALA A 384 -31.03 7.20 -25.16
CA ALA A 384 -30.88 8.32 -26.09
C ALA A 384 -32.22 9.02 -26.42
N ARG A 385 -33.32 8.27 -26.52
CA ARG A 385 -34.67 8.83 -26.76
C ARG A 385 -35.23 9.54 -25.54
N LEU A 386 -34.94 9.04 -24.33
CA LEU A 386 -35.33 9.70 -23.08
C LEU A 386 -34.59 11.04 -22.93
N VAL A 387 -33.26 11.06 -23.13
CA VAL A 387 -32.46 12.30 -23.10
C VAL A 387 -33.01 13.34 -24.08
N ALA A 388 -33.20 12.97 -25.35
CA ALA A 388 -33.72 13.89 -26.37
C ALA A 388 -35.13 14.44 -26.02
N ALA A 389 -36.05 13.59 -25.56
CA ALA A 389 -37.39 14.02 -25.16
C ALA A 389 -37.37 14.94 -23.93
N THR A 390 -36.44 14.76 -22.99
CA THR A 390 -36.29 15.65 -21.83
C THR A 390 -35.59 16.97 -22.19
N ASP A 391 -34.59 16.95 -23.07
CA ASP A 391 -33.95 18.19 -23.57
C ASP A 391 -34.96 19.05 -24.36
N GLU A 392 -35.83 18.43 -25.17
CA GLU A 392 -36.95 19.09 -25.86
C GLU A 392 -38.00 19.64 -24.87
N ALA A 393 -38.41 18.83 -23.90
CA ALA A 393 -39.34 19.20 -22.83
C ALA A 393 -38.88 20.42 -22.01
N PHE A 394 -37.63 20.45 -21.55
CA PHE A 394 -37.07 21.59 -20.81
C PHE A 394 -36.85 22.82 -21.71
N SER A 395 -36.55 22.61 -23.00
CA SER A 395 -36.49 23.71 -23.98
C SER A 395 -37.86 24.36 -24.22
N HIS A 396 -38.96 23.62 -24.06
CA HIS A 396 -40.31 24.17 -24.15
C HIS A 396 -40.61 25.15 -23.01
N ILE A 397 -40.26 24.80 -21.76
CA ILE A 397 -40.37 25.71 -20.59
C ILE A 397 -39.64 27.02 -20.87
N LYS A 398 -38.38 26.91 -21.30
CA LYS A 398 -37.50 28.07 -21.51
C LYS A 398 -37.95 28.96 -22.68
N ARG A 399 -38.78 28.45 -23.59
CA ARG A 399 -39.48 29.27 -24.59
C ARG A 399 -40.69 29.96 -23.99
N MET A 400 -41.57 29.24 -23.28
CA MET A 400 -42.72 29.82 -22.60
C MET A 400 -42.32 30.95 -21.63
N GLN A 401 -41.26 30.76 -20.84
CA GLN A 401 -40.70 31.76 -19.92
C GLN A 401 -40.11 33.00 -20.62
N ASN A 402 -39.73 32.89 -21.90
CA ASN A 402 -39.19 34.01 -22.69
C ASN A 402 -40.26 34.69 -23.56
N GLU A 403 -41.34 33.97 -23.90
CA GLU A 403 -42.45 34.45 -24.73
C GLU A 403 -43.57 35.08 -23.89
N GLN A 404 -43.72 34.67 -22.63
CA GLN A 404 -44.53 35.38 -21.65
C GLN A 404 -43.77 36.63 -21.16
N GLY A 405 -44.43 37.79 -21.21
CA GLY A 405 -43.90 39.06 -20.72
C GLY A 405 -43.96 39.17 -19.18
N PRO A 406 -44.34 40.33 -18.60
CA PRO A 406 -44.51 40.47 -17.15
C PRO A 406 -45.77 39.72 -16.67
N ALA A 407 -45.67 38.39 -16.62
CA ALA A 407 -46.73 37.47 -16.25
C ALA A 407 -46.52 36.89 -14.85
N ILE A 408 -47.59 36.33 -14.28
CA ILE A 408 -47.58 35.67 -12.97
C ILE A 408 -46.65 34.44 -13.05
N PRO A 409 -45.75 34.21 -12.07
CA PRO A 409 -44.92 33.01 -12.05
C PRO A 409 -45.81 31.76 -11.95
N MET A 410 -45.76 30.91 -12.97
CA MET A 410 -46.44 29.61 -13.01
C MET A 410 -45.97 28.72 -11.87
N ASP A 411 -46.89 28.00 -11.22
CA ASP A 411 -46.49 27.07 -10.16
C ASP A 411 -45.64 25.92 -10.74
N PRO A 412 -44.50 25.55 -10.11
CA PRO A 412 -43.64 24.47 -10.62
C PRO A 412 -44.35 23.12 -10.80
N SER A 413 -45.44 22.87 -10.07
CA SER A 413 -46.28 21.66 -10.19
C SER A 413 -47.16 21.72 -11.44
N GLU A 414 -47.73 22.88 -11.76
CA GLU A 414 -48.51 23.10 -12.99
C GLU A 414 -47.61 22.99 -14.22
N ALA A 415 -46.44 23.65 -14.17
CA ALA A 415 -45.41 23.51 -15.20
C ALA A 415 -45.03 22.03 -15.41
N ALA A 416 -44.71 21.30 -14.34
CA ALA A 416 -44.37 19.88 -14.40
C ALA A 416 -45.49 19.02 -15.06
N GLN A 417 -46.76 19.29 -14.75
CA GLN A 417 -47.90 18.60 -15.35
C GLN A 417 -48.03 18.87 -16.85
N ALA A 418 -47.92 20.12 -17.28
CA ALA A 418 -48.01 20.50 -18.70
C ALA A 418 -46.95 19.82 -19.57
N ILE A 419 -45.74 19.63 -19.03
CA ILE A 419 -44.60 19.07 -19.76
C ILE A 419 -44.61 17.55 -19.77
N PHE A 420 -45.03 16.91 -18.67
CA PHE A 420 -44.90 15.46 -18.45
C PHE A 420 -45.35 14.56 -19.62
N PRO A 421 -46.47 14.83 -20.34
CA PRO A 421 -46.88 14.02 -21.49
C PRO A 421 -45.81 13.86 -22.58
N SER A 422 -44.98 14.88 -22.82
CA SER A 422 -43.93 14.85 -23.85
C SER A 422 -42.84 13.81 -23.54
N LEU A 423 -42.44 13.69 -22.27
CA LEU A 423 -41.37 12.79 -21.81
C LEU A 423 -41.90 11.45 -21.28
N ALA A 424 -43.16 11.36 -20.86
CA ALA A 424 -43.74 10.18 -20.20
C ALA A 424 -43.57 8.90 -21.02
N ARG A 425 -43.90 8.93 -22.32
CA ARG A 425 -43.80 7.75 -23.20
C ARG A 425 -42.36 7.30 -23.45
N ALA A 426 -41.38 8.21 -23.37
CA ALA A 426 -39.97 7.86 -23.45
C ALA A 426 -39.47 7.28 -22.12
N LEU A 427 -39.86 7.88 -21.00
CA LEU A 427 -39.51 7.45 -19.64
C LEU A 427 -40.09 6.07 -19.31
N GLN A 428 -41.38 5.83 -19.54
CA GLN A 428 -42.01 4.50 -19.42
C GLN A 428 -41.23 3.43 -20.19
N LYS A 429 -40.83 3.72 -21.44
CA LYS A 429 -40.16 2.76 -22.33
C LYS A 429 -38.67 2.59 -22.02
N TYR A 430 -38.13 3.40 -21.11
CA TYR A 430 -36.86 3.19 -20.42
C TYR A 430 -37.07 2.38 -19.12
N LEU A 431 -37.96 2.83 -18.22
CA LEU A 431 -38.26 2.16 -16.94
C LEU A 431 -38.78 0.72 -17.11
N ARG A 432 -39.49 0.42 -18.22
CA ARG A 432 -39.95 -0.93 -18.57
C ARG A 432 -38.82 -1.86 -19.05
N ILE A 433 -37.75 -1.33 -19.67
CA ILE A 433 -36.59 -2.15 -20.06
C ILE A 433 -35.60 -2.34 -18.90
N THR A 434 -35.44 -1.34 -18.02
CA THR A 434 -34.67 -1.47 -16.76
C THR A 434 -35.45 -2.14 -15.62
N ARG A 435 -36.74 -2.46 -15.84
CA ARG A 435 -37.70 -2.97 -14.84
C ARG A 435 -37.79 -2.15 -13.54
N GLN A 436 -37.54 -0.85 -13.64
CA GLN A 436 -37.58 0.10 -12.53
C GLN A 436 -39.01 0.65 -12.24
N GLN A 437 -40.04 0.24 -12.96
CA GLN A 437 -41.42 0.72 -12.77
C GLN A 437 -41.91 0.67 -11.30
N PRO A 438 -41.65 -0.38 -10.49
CA PRO A 438 -42.07 -0.43 -9.08
C PRO A 438 -41.36 0.57 -8.13
N ARG A 439 -40.36 1.32 -8.63
CA ARG A 439 -39.63 2.35 -7.87
C ARG A 439 -40.18 3.76 -8.07
N TYR A 440 -40.93 4.04 -9.14
CA TYR A 440 -41.35 5.40 -9.50
C TYR A 440 -42.84 5.49 -9.86
N SER A 441 -43.65 6.05 -8.96
CA SER A 441 -45.03 6.47 -9.25
C SER A 441 -45.06 7.77 -10.07
N MET A 442 -46.18 8.03 -10.75
CA MET A 442 -46.39 9.27 -11.51
C MET A 442 -46.19 10.52 -10.64
N GLU A 443 -46.78 10.53 -9.44
CA GLU A 443 -46.60 11.59 -8.44
C GLU A 443 -45.13 11.81 -8.04
N SER A 444 -44.35 10.74 -7.86
CA SER A 444 -42.94 10.84 -7.48
C SER A 444 -42.11 11.46 -8.61
N ILE A 445 -42.46 11.15 -9.86
CA ILE A 445 -41.83 11.75 -11.05
C ILE A 445 -42.25 13.22 -11.20
N LEU A 446 -43.54 13.54 -11.08
CA LEU A 446 -44.06 14.92 -11.16
C LEU A 446 -43.49 15.80 -10.04
N ARG A 447 -43.45 15.31 -8.80
CA ARG A 447 -42.85 16.00 -7.65
C ARG A 447 -41.35 16.25 -7.86
N HIS A 448 -40.63 15.30 -8.43
CA HIS A 448 -39.22 15.50 -8.78
C HIS A 448 -39.03 16.48 -9.94
N LEU A 449 -39.93 16.48 -10.94
CA LEU A 449 -39.91 17.43 -12.05
C LEU A 449 -40.22 18.86 -11.55
N ALA A 450 -41.23 19.03 -10.70
CA ALA A 450 -41.57 20.31 -10.07
C ALA A 450 -40.42 20.87 -9.22
N LEU A 451 -39.75 20.01 -8.42
CA LEU A 451 -38.54 20.40 -7.68
C LEU A 451 -37.37 20.79 -8.59
N CYS A 452 -37.22 20.15 -9.77
CA CYS A 452 -36.20 20.56 -10.74
C CYS A 452 -36.53 21.92 -11.36
N ILE A 453 -37.80 22.16 -11.72
CA ILE A 453 -38.25 23.42 -12.31
C ILE A 453 -38.18 24.58 -11.31
N GLY A 454 -38.65 24.39 -10.07
CA GLY A 454 -38.61 25.40 -9.00
C GLY A 454 -37.21 25.75 -8.48
N HIS A 455 -36.17 25.08 -8.98
CA HIS A 455 -34.75 25.36 -8.69
C HIS A 455 -33.91 25.56 -9.97
N ASP A 456 -34.54 25.83 -11.12
CA ASP A 456 -33.89 26.03 -12.43
C ASP A 456 -32.88 24.93 -12.84
N MET A 457 -33.11 23.70 -12.38
CA MET A 457 -32.23 22.56 -12.61
C MET A 457 -32.37 22.02 -14.03
N GLY A 458 -31.25 21.84 -14.73
CA GLY A 458 -31.24 21.38 -16.12
C GLY A 458 -31.75 19.94 -16.33
N PRO A 459 -32.16 19.58 -17.56
CA PRO A 459 -32.77 18.29 -17.89
C PRO A 459 -31.93 17.06 -17.49
N LYS A 460 -30.60 17.20 -17.46
CA LYS A 460 -29.68 16.14 -17.03
C LYS A 460 -29.78 15.81 -15.53
N ALA A 461 -30.09 16.80 -14.68
CA ALA A 461 -30.25 16.59 -13.25
C ALA A 461 -31.58 15.88 -12.93
N PHE A 462 -32.67 16.26 -13.61
CA PHE A 462 -33.93 15.50 -13.56
C PHE A 462 -33.73 14.04 -13.99
N LEU A 463 -32.92 13.80 -15.04
CA LEU A 463 -32.65 12.45 -15.53
C LEU A 463 -31.69 11.64 -14.66
N GLU A 464 -30.87 12.26 -13.81
CA GLU A 464 -29.90 11.58 -12.96
C GLU A 464 -30.56 10.50 -12.09
N LYS A 465 -31.71 10.83 -11.48
CA LYS A 465 -32.51 9.96 -10.62
C LYS A 465 -33.04 8.70 -11.29
N PHE A 466 -33.07 8.66 -12.63
CA PHE A 466 -33.58 7.52 -13.42
C PHE A 466 -32.47 6.82 -14.23
N LEU A 467 -31.48 7.57 -14.73
CA LEU A 467 -30.38 7.04 -15.54
C LEU A 467 -29.28 6.38 -14.70
N THR A 468 -29.16 6.78 -13.43
CA THR A 468 -28.16 6.29 -12.48
C THR A 468 -28.88 5.62 -11.32
N GLN A 469 -28.50 4.37 -11.00
CA GLN A 469 -28.93 3.74 -9.76
C GLN A 469 -28.06 4.31 -8.65
N GLY A 470 -28.60 5.28 -7.91
CA GLY A 470 -27.85 5.98 -6.86
C GLY A 470 -27.29 5.05 -5.78
N SER A 471 -26.41 5.60 -4.94
CA SER A 471 -25.89 4.88 -3.77
C SER A 471 -27.03 4.39 -2.88
N ILE A 472 -26.84 3.22 -2.28
CA ILE A 472 -27.91 2.47 -1.59
C ILE A 472 -28.63 3.28 -0.48
N ILE A 473 -27.92 4.21 0.18
CA ILE A 473 -28.49 5.11 1.20
C ILE A 473 -29.57 6.04 0.62
N MET A 474 -29.47 6.42 -0.66
CA MET A 474 -30.40 7.34 -1.34
C MET A 474 -31.66 6.63 -1.89
N ASN A 475 -31.87 5.36 -1.52
CA ASN A 475 -33.04 4.59 -1.91
C ASN A 475 -34.00 4.48 -0.73
N ASP A 476 -35.07 5.28 -0.75
CA ASP A 476 -36.07 5.40 0.33
C ASP A 476 -36.68 4.05 0.80
N LYS A 477 -36.62 3.00 -0.05
CA LYS A 477 -37.12 1.65 0.25
C LYS A 477 -36.09 0.70 0.88
N GLU A 478 -34.80 1.06 0.88
CA GLU A 478 -33.69 0.26 1.42
C GLU A 478 -33.04 0.93 2.65
N TYR A 479 -33.43 2.18 2.97
CA TYR A 479 -32.99 2.90 4.15
C TYR A 479 -33.65 2.36 5.44
N SER A 480 -32.84 1.93 6.40
CA SER A 480 -33.25 1.58 7.77
C SER A 480 -32.23 2.10 8.77
N ASN A 481 -32.70 2.52 9.95
CA ASN A 481 -31.85 2.98 11.06
C ASN A 481 -30.98 1.85 11.66
N THR A 482 -31.36 0.59 11.43
CA THR A 482 -30.57 -0.60 11.78
C THR A 482 -30.54 -1.52 10.56
N GLN A 483 -29.35 -2.04 10.23
CA GLN A 483 -29.18 -3.04 9.18
C GLN A 483 -28.31 -4.17 9.69
N THR A 484 -28.86 -5.38 9.73
CA THR A 484 -28.16 -6.60 10.15
C THR A 484 -27.41 -7.24 8.98
N TRP A 485 -26.17 -7.65 9.24
CA TRP A 485 -25.26 -8.27 8.29
C TRP A 485 -24.54 -9.44 8.94
N VAL A 486 -24.61 -10.62 8.32
CA VAL A 486 -23.91 -11.83 8.79
C VAL A 486 -22.50 -11.86 8.22
N LEU A 487 -21.51 -12.02 9.09
CA LEU A 487 -20.08 -12.07 8.75
C LEU A 487 -19.55 -13.50 8.85
N ILE A 488 -19.19 -14.06 7.70
CA ILE A 488 -18.70 -15.43 7.52
C ILE A 488 -17.23 -15.37 7.11
N CYS A 489 -16.36 -16.11 7.81
CA CYS A 489 -14.94 -16.23 7.50
C CYS A 489 -14.36 -17.49 8.15
N ASP A 490 -13.43 -18.14 7.46
CA ASP A 490 -12.76 -19.36 7.94
C ASP A 490 -11.77 -19.08 9.10
N GLN A 491 -11.44 -17.80 9.33
CA GLN A 491 -10.50 -17.35 10.36
C GLN A 491 -11.21 -16.67 11.54
N LEU A 492 -10.60 -16.78 12.72
CA LEU A 492 -11.04 -16.07 13.94
C LEU A 492 -11.15 -14.56 13.67
N VAL A 493 -12.39 -14.05 13.64
CA VAL A 493 -12.76 -12.69 13.20
C VAL A 493 -12.08 -11.53 13.96
N SER A 494 -11.46 -11.82 15.11
CA SER A 494 -10.66 -10.86 15.89
C SER A 494 -9.19 -10.75 15.48
N ARG A 495 -8.68 -11.67 14.65
CA ARG A 495 -7.31 -11.59 14.10
C ARG A 495 -7.18 -10.38 13.17
N ASN A 496 -5.93 -9.93 12.98
CA ASN A 496 -5.62 -8.96 11.93
C ASN A 496 -5.87 -9.60 10.55
N ILE A 497 -6.01 -8.75 9.54
CA ILE A 497 -6.01 -9.13 8.13
C ILE A 497 -4.72 -9.90 7.78
N GLU A 498 -4.85 -11.06 7.12
CA GLU A 498 -3.75 -11.87 6.59
C GLU A 498 -3.83 -11.93 5.04
N HIS A 499 -2.74 -12.29 4.35
CA HIS A 499 -2.75 -12.35 2.89
C HIS A 499 -3.49 -13.60 2.40
N GLY A 500 -4.47 -13.41 1.51
CA GLY A 500 -5.22 -14.51 0.89
C GLY A 500 -6.49 -14.89 1.66
N SER A 501 -6.72 -14.31 2.84
CA SER A 501 -7.97 -14.52 3.58
C SER A 501 -9.19 -14.11 2.75
N LEU A 502 -10.20 -14.97 2.76
CA LEU A 502 -11.49 -14.77 2.14
C LEU A 502 -12.53 -14.47 3.23
N ILE A 503 -13.41 -13.50 2.98
CA ILE A 503 -14.48 -13.12 3.91
C ILE A 503 -15.77 -12.94 3.09
N GLN A 504 -16.91 -13.40 3.62
CA GLN A 504 -18.23 -13.13 3.06
C GLN A 504 -19.07 -12.31 4.06
N LEU A 505 -19.71 -11.26 3.57
CA LEU A 505 -20.82 -10.58 4.25
C LEU A 505 -22.13 -10.95 3.55
N ARG A 506 -23.22 -11.15 4.30
CA ARG A 506 -24.53 -11.50 3.74
C ARG A 506 -25.67 -10.72 4.41
N GLN A 507 -26.61 -10.23 3.60
CA GLN A 507 -27.88 -9.63 4.02
C GLN A 507 -28.96 -10.05 3.01
N GLY A 508 -29.88 -10.92 3.42
CA GLY A 508 -30.85 -11.55 2.50
C GLY A 508 -30.16 -12.22 1.31
N ASP A 509 -30.67 -11.93 0.11
CA ASP A 509 -30.14 -12.43 -1.18
C ASP A 509 -28.79 -11.82 -1.57
N VAL A 510 -28.38 -10.71 -0.95
CA VAL A 510 -27.15 -9.99 -1.30
C VAL A 510 -25.98 -10.53 -0.49
N ALA A 511 -24.89 -10.87 -1.18
CA ALA A 511 -23.64 -11.25 -0.53
C ALA A 511 -22.44 -10.48 -1.10
N LEU A 512 -21.57 -10.00 -0.22
CA LEU A 512 -20.31 -9.34 -0.58
C LEU A 512 -19.15 -10.31 -0.31
N LEU A 513 -18.45 -10.72 -1.36
CA LEU A 513 -17.25 -11.54 -1.27
C LEU A 513 -16.01 -10.63 -1.26
N ILE A 514 -15.15 -10.80 -0.27
CA ILE A 514 -14.03 -9.91 0.03
C ILE A 514 -12.73 -10.73 -0.07
N ASN A 515 -11.87 -10.38 -1.02
CA ASN A 515 -10.57 -11.01 -1.26
C ASN A 515 -9.43 -10.05 -0.87
N ILE A 516 -8.50 -10.53 -0.04
CA ILE A 516 -7.42 -9.71 0.53
C ILE A 516 -6.08 -10.04 -0.13
N ARG A 517 -5.42 -9.03 -0.71
CA ARG A 517 -4.04 -9.13 -1.22
C ARG A 517 -3.12 -8.16 -0.51
N LYS A 518 -1.90 -8.59 -0.17
CA LYS A 518 -0.89 -7.70 0.40
C LYS A 518 -0.26 -6.86 -0.72
N ILE A 519 0.01 -5.58 -0.45
CA ILE A 519 0.74 -4.70 -1.39
C ILE A 519 2.19 -5.18 -1.47
N PRO A 520 2.77 -5.37 -2.68
CA PRO A 520 4.17 -5.78 -2.83
C PRO A 520 5.12 -4.65 -2.40
N HIS A 521 6.34 -5.01 -1.99
CA HIS A 521 7.38 -4.01 -1.74
C HIS A 521 7.94 -3.52 -3.08
N PHE A 522 7.66 -2.28 -3.46
CA PHE A 522 8.26 -1.67 -4.64
C PHE A 522 9.74 -1.35 -4.38
N ASN A 523 10.62 -1.71 -5.31
CA ASN A 523 12.01 -1.24 -5.32
C ASN A 523 12.15 -0.24 -6.48
N LEU A 524 12.06 1.05 -6.16
CA LEU A 524 12.19 2.13 -7.14
C LEU A 524 13.67 2.49 -7.28
N THR A 525 14.15 2.52 -8.51
CA THR A 525 15.49 3.00 -8.87
C THR A 525 15.32 4.24 -9.73
N GLU A 526 15.92 5.36 -9.32
CA GLU A 526 15.82 6.64 -10.02
C GLU A 526 17.01 6.77 -10.97
N GLU A 527 16.75 6.78 -12.28
CA GLU A 527 17.78 7.02 -13.30
C GLU A 527 17.80 8.51 -13.68
N VAL A 528 18.88 9.21 -13.33
CA VAL A 528 19.09 10.61 -13.73
C VAL A 528 19.59 10.66 -15.17
N ILE A 529 18.69 10.95 -16.11
CA ILE A 529 19.02 11.12 -17.52
C ILE A 529 19.68 12.49 -17.73
N ASP A 530 21.01 12.53 -17.87
CA ASP A 530 21.71 13.76 -18.31
C ASP A 530 21.46 14.01 -19.80
N HIS A 531 20.53 14.93 -20.08
CA HIS A 531 20.10 15.33 -21.42
C HIS A 531 21.24 15.84 -22.34
N LYS A 532 22.43 16.14 -21.83
CA LYS A 532 23.57 16.55 -22.67
C LYS A 532 24.27 15.38 -23.37
N CYS A 533 24.06 14.14 -22.92
CA CYS A 533 24.81 12.97 -23.38
C CYS A 533 23.91 11.92 -24.06
N ASN A 534 23.44 12.21 -25.29
CA ASN A 534 22.74 11.25 -26.16
C ASN A 534 23.66 10.13 -26.68
N LYS A 535 24.17 9.30 -25.77
CA LYS A 535 24.95 8.09 -26.08
C LYS A 535 24.42 6.95 -25.21
N PHE A 536 23.58 6.09 -25.81
CA PHE A 536 23.06 4.89 -25.16
C PHE A 536 24.20 3.96 -24.73
N VAL A 537 24.55 4.00 -23.44
CA VAL A 537 25.46 3.04 -22.80
C VAL A 537 24.63 2.15 -21.90
N LEU A 538 24.15 1.04 -22.46
CA LEU A 538 23.44 0.00 -21.72
C LEU A 538 24.37 -0.66 -20.68
N LYS A 539 23.78 -1.01 -19.53
CA LYS A 539 24.42 -1.58 -18.32
C LYS A 539 25.22 -0.60 -17.45
N LEU A 540 24.51 0.10 -16.56
CA LEU A 540 24.92 0.00 -15.16
C LEU A 540 24.57 -1.42 -14.69
N ASN A 541 25.58 -2.25 -14.42
CA ASN A 541 25.37 -3.40 -13.55
C ASN A 541 25.14 -2.87 -12.12
N SER A 542 24.34 -3.59 -11.33
CA SER A 542 24.07 -3.26 -9.93
C SER A 542 25.36 -3.08 -9.11
N GLU A 543 25.28 -2.28 -8.05
CA GLU A 543 26.41 -2.02 -7.15
C GLU A 543 26.85 -3.29 -6.42
N THR A 544 27.78 -4.03 -7.03
CA THR A 544 28.39 -5.22 -6.43
C THR A 544 29.22 -4.81 -5.22
N PRO A 545 29.06 -5.46 -4.05
CA PRO A 545 29.95 -5.24 -2.92
C PRO A 545 31.42 -5.55 -3.29
N CYS A 546 32.37 -4.88 -2.63
CA CYS A 546 33.82 -4.99 -2.84
C CYS A 546 34.37 -4.26 -4.09
N ARG A 547 33.85 -3.08 -4.44
CA ARG A 547 34.41 -2.23 -5.52
C ARG A 547 35.27 -1.11 -4.95
N ILE A 548 36.46 -0.93 -5.53
CA ILE A 548 37.52 -0.03 -5.05
C ILE A 548 37.05 1.45 -5.01
N GLU A 549 36.18 1.85 -5.92
CA GLU A 549 35.61 3.21 -6.00
C GLU A 549 34.67 3.56 -4.82
N ASN A 550 34.22 2.58 -4.04
CA ASN A 550 33.39 2.83 -2.85
C ASN A 550 34.21 3.51 -1.74
N LEU A 551 35.52 3.24 -1.68
CA LEU A 551 36.44 3.74 -0.67
C LEU A 551 36.60 5.27 -0.72
N SER A 552 36.68 5.84 -1.93
CA SER A 552 36.74 7.28 -2.14
C SER A 552 35.40 7.98 -1.92
N ARG A 553 34.30 7.35 -2.34
CA ARG A 553 32.97 7.99 -2.35
C ARG A 553 32.22 7.96 -1.02
N VAL A 554 32.34 6.87 -0.25
CA VAL A 554 31.54 6.67 0.97
C VAL A 554 32.36 6.80 2.25
N THR A 555 33.57 6.26 2.27
CA THR A 555 34.36 6.13 3.51
C THR A 555 35.07 7.43 3.89
N ALA A 556 35.57 8.18 2.92
CA ALA A 556 36.28 9.46 3.12
C ALA A 556 35.47 10.58 3.79
N PRO A 557 34.21 10.92 3.37
CA PRO A 557 33.46 12.00 4.02
C PRO A 557 33.14 11.70 5.50
N VAL A 558 32.95 10.41 5.85
CA VAL A 558 32.78 9.97 7.24
C VAL A 558 34.06 10.17 8.05
N LEU A 559 35.23 9.79 7.49
CA LEU A 559 36.53 9.96 8.15
C LEU A 559 36.95 11.43 8.31
N ASN A 560 36.50 12.31 7.41
CA ASN A 560 36.72 13.76 7.52
C ASN A 560 36.00 14.39 8.72
N ILE A 561 34.78 13.92 9.04
CA ILE A 561 34.10 14.34 10.26
C ILE A 561 34.90 13.92 11.51
N PHE A 562 35.53 12.73 11.50
CA PHE A 562 36.41 12.31 12.60
C PHE A 562 37.66 13.18 12.73
N LEU A 563 38.36 13.55 11.66
CA LEU A 563 39.52 14.46 11.78
C LEU A 563 39.14 15.84 12.30
N GLN A 564 37.99 16.38 11.89
CA GLN A 564 37.47 17.65 12.41
C GLN A 564 37.16 17.59 13.91
N LEU A 565 36.66 16.45 14.41
CA LEU A 565 36.42 16.22 15.84
C LEU A 565 37.71 16.04 16.66
N PHE A 566 38.80 15.56 16.04
CA PHE A 566 40.11 15.38 16.69
C PHE A 566 41.10 16.54 16.46
N CYS A 567 40.68 17.60 15.76
CA CYS A 567 41.48 18.81 15.51
C CYS A 567 42.86 18.57 14.85
N ILE A 568 43.04 17.46 14.11
CA ILE A 568 44.29 17.16 13.39
C ILE A 568 44.34 17.99 12.09
N GLN A 569 45.47 18.64 11.83
CA GLN A 569 45.75 19.34 10.58
C GLN A 569 46.91 18.66 9.83
N TYR A 570 46.90 18.73 8.50
CA TYR A 570 47.93 18.13 7.66
C TYR A 570 48.43 19.10 6.58
N GLU A 571 49.72 19.02 6.26
CA GLU A 571 50.37 19.70 5.14
C GLU A 571 50.87 18.65 4.14
N LEU A 572 50.29 18.59 2.93
CA LEU A 572 50.67 17.62 1.89
C LEU A 572 51.59 18.27 0.84
N ARG A 573 52.72 17.62 0.57
CA ARG A 573 53.75 18.02 -0.42
C ARG A 573 53.97 16.94 -1.46
N GLY A 574 54.36 17.33 -2.68
CA GLY A 574 54.57 16.39 -3.80
C GLY A 574 53.27 15.84 -4.40
N VAL A 575 52.19 16.63 -4.39
CA VAL A 575 50.85 16.23 -4.90
C VAL A 575 50.92 15.76 -6.35
N GLU A 576 51.76 16.43 -7.14
CA GLU A 576 52.12 16.11 -8.52
C GLU A 576 52.67 14.69 -8.72
N HIS A 577 53.25 14.07 -7.70
CA HIS A 577 53.74 12.68 -7.75
C HIS A 577 52.64 11.64 -7.45
N LEU A 578 51.50 12.06 -6.89
CA LEU A 578 50.32 11.22 -6.66
C LEU A 578 49.36 11.22 -7.86
N GLN A 579 49.32 12.30 -8.65
CA GLN A 579 48.39 12.49 -9.76
C GLN A 579 48.85 11.82 -11.08
N LEU A 580 49.29 10.56 -10.99
CA LEU A 580 49.72 9.76 -12.14
C LEU A 580 48.56 8.96 -12.75
N ASP A 581 48.34 9.02 -14.06
CA ASP A 581 47.30 8.24 -14.77
C ASP A 581 47.58 6.73 -14.84
N GLN A 582 48.83 6.32 -14.65
CA GLN A 582 49.23 4.91 -14.61
C GLN A 582 48.97 4.29 -13.21
N PRO A 583 48.71 2.97 -13.12
CA PRO A 583 48.78 2.27 -11.83
C PRO A 583 50.19 2.39 -11.23
N TYR A 584 50.26 2.48 -9.90
CA TYR A 584 51.50 2.56 -9.13
C TYR A 584 51.32 1.95 -7.73
N VAL A 585 52.42 1.63 -7.05
CA VAL A 585 52.42 1.20 -5.65
C VAL A 585 52.84 2.36 -4.75
N LEU A 586 51.89 2.91 -4.00
CA LEU A 586 52.15 3.87 -2.93
C LEU A 586 52.77 3.12 -1.74
N MET A 587 53.92 3.55 -1.24
CA MET A 587 54.58 2.95 -0.08
C MET A 587 54.79 3.97 1.03
N ALA A 588 54.24 3.72 2.22
CA ALA A 588 54.32 4.67 3.33
C ALA A 588 54.79 4.03 4.65
N ASN A 589 55.50 4.82 5.48
CA ASN A 589 55.81 4.43 6.85
C ASN A 589 54.53 4.27 7.69
N HIS A 590 54.58 3.45 8.74
CA HIS A 590 53.40 3.11 9.54
C HIS A 590 53.65 3.37 11.02
N GLN A 591 53.10 4.46 11.55
CA GLN A 591 53.29 4.84 12.94
C GLN A 591 52.08 4.50 13.81
N SER A 592 50.86 4.70 13.30
CA SER A 592 49.64 4.76 14.10
C SER A 592 48.44 4.12 13.39
N SER A 593 47.26 4.14 14.02
CA SER A 593 46.00 4.02 13.28
C SER A 593 45.61 5.33 12.59
N LEU A 594 46.23 6.46 12.96
CA LEU A 594 46.01 7.76 12.32
C LEU A 594 46.47 7.78 10.86
N ASP A 595 47.55 7.05 10.48
CA ASP A 595 48.06 7.00 9.09
C ASP A 595 46.92 6.71 8.08
N LEU A 596 46.01 5.80 8.44
CA LEU A 596 44.84 5.43 7.62
C LEU A 596 43.80 6.54 7.56
N ILE A 597 43.51 7.22 8.69
CA ILE A 597 42.48 8.26 8.77
C ILE A 597 42.95 9.53 8.03
N GLU A 598 44.19 9.94 8.24
CA GLU A 598 44.82 11.09 7.57
C GLU A 598 44.92 10.89 6.06
N ALA A 599 45.29 9.70 5.60
CA ALA A 599 45.28 9.38 4.18
C ALA A 599 43.87 9.39 3.57
N PHE A 600 42.88 8.74 4.20
CA PHE A 600 41.53 8.64 3.66
C PHE A 600 40.75 9.95 3.71
N SER A 601 41.03 10.84 4.66
CA SER A 601 40.35 12.12 4.78
C SER A 601 41.12 13.27 4.12
N GLY A 602 42.43 13.33 4.29
CA GLY A 602 43.24 14.48 3.87
C GLY A 602 43.83 14.28 2.48
N MET A 603 44.49 13.14 2.26
CA MET A 603 45.09 12.84 0.96
C MET A 603 44.03 12.62 -0.13
N LEU A 604 42.82 12.17 0.21
CA LEU A 604 41.81 11.77 -0.77
C LEU A 604 41.17 12.91 -1.59
N LYS A 605 41.37 14.19 -1.22
CA LYS A 605 41.09 15.32 -2.14
C LYS A 605 42.02 15.32 -3.37
N TYR A 606 43.19 14.70 -3.25
CA TYR A 606 44.28 14.73 -4.23
C TYR A 606 44.72 13.35 -4.74
N LEU A 607 44.32 12.27 -4.06
CA LEU A 607 44.50 10.90 -4.54
C LEU A 607 43.68 10.64 -5.81
N PRO A 608 44.18 9.81 -6.73
CA PRO A 608 43.38 9.32 -7.84
C PRO A 608 42.27 8.36 -7.40
N ASP A 609 41.22 8.26 -8.22
CA ASP A 609 40.24 7.19 -8.12
C ASP A 609 40.90 5.80 -8.16
N ARG A 610 40.24 4.82 -7.52
CA ARG A 610 40.61 3.38 -7.47
C ARG A 610 41.90 3.05 -6.69
N MET A 611 42.00 3.49 -5.44
CA MET A 611 43.06 3.03 -4.52
C MET A 611 42.60 1.84 -3.65
N THR A 612 43.41 0.78 -3.55
CA THR A 612 43.24 -0.38 -2.65
C THR A 612 44.41 -0.48 -1.68
N ILE A 613 44.20 -0.96 -0.45
CA ILE A 613 45.25 -1.23 0.55
C ILE A 613 45.45 -2.73 0.76
N LEU A 614 46.68 -3.16 1.09
CA LEU A 614 46.97 -4.51 1.60
C LEU A 614 46.78 -4.60 3.12
N GLY A 615 45.65 -5.18 3.54
CA GLY A 615 45.30 -5.41 4.94
C GLY A 615 45.81 -6.73 5.52
N LYS A 616 45.95 -6.77 6.85
CA LYS A 616 46.03 -8.01 7.64
C LYS A 616 44.68 -8.72 7.65
N LYS A 617 44.64 -10.05 7.44
CA LYS A 617 43.40 -10.85 7.46
C LYS A 617 42.56 -10.69 8.73
N GLU A 618 43.20 -10.48 9.88
CA GLU A 618 42.54 -10.29 11.18
C GLU A 618 41.61 -9.06 11.17
N LEU A 619 41.91 -8.03 10.37
CA LEU A 619 41.09 -6.81 10.27
C LEU A 619 39.67 -7.09 9.75
N LYS A 620 39.46 -8.19 8.99
CA LYS A 620 38.13 -8.57 8.50
C LYS A 620 37.14 -8.86 9.63
N TYR A 621 37.66 -9.28 10.79
CA TYR A 621 36.86 -9.65 11.96
C TYR A 621 36.66 -8.48 12.95
N LEU A 622 37.19 -7.28 12.64
CA LEU A 622 37.07 -6.09 13.49
C LEU A 622 35.70 -5.40 13.31
N GLY A 623 34.61 -6.15 13.52
CA GLY A 623 33.24 -5.66 13.52
C GLY A 623 32.87 -4.82 12.29
N THR A 624 32.30 -3.64 12.53
CA THR A 624 31.87 -2.68 11.50
C THR A 624 33.03 -2.20 10.61
N PHE A 625 34.23 -2.02 11.16
CA PHE A 625 35.42 -1.67 10.38
C PHE A 625 35.78 -2.79 9.40
N GLY A 626 35.74 -4.05 9.84
CA GLY A 626 36.01 -5.21 8.98
C GLY A 626 35.04 -5.34 7.80
N ILE A 627 33.75 -5.03 8.04
CA ILE A 627 32.71 -5.00 7.01
C ILE A 627 32.95 -3.82 6.05
N ALA A 628 33.17 -2.61 6.56
CA ALA A 628 33.41 -1.42 5.74
C ALA A 628 34.66 -1.57 4.85
N ALA A 629 35.75 -2.10 5.41
CA ALA A 629 36.97 -2.41 4.69
C ALA A 629 36.75 -3.43 3.56
N TRP A 630 35.99 -4.50 3.82
CA TRP A 630 35.65 -5.49 2.80
C TRP A 630 34.78 -4.92 1.67
N LEU A 631 33.71 -4.17 2.01
CA LEU A 631 32.85 -3.50 1.03
C LEU A 631 33.59 -2.47 0.16
N SER A 632 34.66 -1.88 0.71
CA SER A 632 35.54 -0.92 0.03
C SER A 632 36.64 -1.56 -0.82
N GLY A 633 36.69 -2.89 -0.93
CA GLY A 633 37.69 -3.60 -1.75
C GLY A 633 39.07 -3.72 -1.11
N LEU A 634 39.18 -3.75 0.22
CA LEU A 634 40.45 -4.04 0.92
C LEU A 634 40.92 -5.48 0.63
N ILE A 635 42.17 -5.65 0.21
CA ILE A 635 42.77 -6.97 -0.02
C ILE A 635 43.35 -7.50 1.29
N PHE A 636 42.81 -8.61 1.78
CA PHE A 636 43.19 -9.23 3.05
C PHE A 636 44.23 -10.33 2.85
N VAL A 637 45.45 -10.15 3.36
CA VAL A 637 46.55 -11.13 3.25
C VAL A 637 46.66 -11.97 4.52
N ASP A 638 46.61 -13.30 4.39
CA ASP A 638 46.96 -14.24 5.46
C ASP A 638 48.48 -14.43 5.50
N ARG A 639 49.13 -13.87 6.52
CA ARG A 639 50.60 -13.93 6.65
C ARG A 639 51.10 -15.23 7.28
N THR A 640 50.23 -16.09 7.79
CA THR A 640 50.62 -17.38 8.37
C THR A 640 50.92 -18.42 7.28
N LYS A 641 50.21 -18.35 6.15
CA LYS A 641 50.31 -19.32 5.06
C LYS A 641 51.03 -18.73 3.85
N LYS A 642 52.34 -19.01 3.74
CA LYS A 642 53.21 -18.53 2.65
C LYS A 642 52.65 -18.79 1.22
N ARG A 643 51.95 -19.91 1.00
CA ARG A 643 51.32 -20.26 -0.29
C ARG A 643 50.11 -19.37 -0.60
N ASP A 644 49.23 -19.18 0.37
CA ASP A 644 48.02 -18.36 0.23
C ASP A 644 48.41 -16.88 0.04
N ALA A 645 49.40 -16.41 0.80
CA ALA A 645 49.96 -15.06 0.65
C ALA A 645 50.49 -14.79 -0.77
N ARG A 646 51.23 -15.73 -1.37
CA ARG A 646 51.69 -15.62 -2.78
C ARG A 646 50.50 -15.49 -3.73
N LYS A 647 49.55 -16.44 -3.66
CA LYS A 647 48.33 -16.40 -4.49
C LYS A 647 47.57 -15.08 -4.37
N THR A 648 47.48 -14.49 -3.18
CA THR A 648 46.85 -13.17 -3.00
C THR A 648 47.67 -12.04 -3.64
N MET A 649 49.01 -12.09 -3.62
CA MET A 649 49.85 -11.10 -4.33
C MET A 649 49.70 -11.24 -5.86
N ASP A 650 49.70 -12.46 -6.38
CA ASP A 650 49.50 -12.73 -7.82
C ASP A 650 48.13 -12.20 -8.29
N GLN A 651 47.06 -12.47 -7.52
CA GLN A 651 45.73 -11.90 -7.76
C GLN A 651 45.68 -10.37 -7.60
N THR A 652 46.53 -9.79 -6.76
CA THR A 652 46.63 -8.33 -6.61
C THR A 652 47.25 -7.70 -7.86
N VAL A 653 48.26 -8.34 -8.47
CA VAL A 653 48.83 -7.92 -9.76
C VAL A 653 47.77 -7.94 -10.86
N GLU A 654 46.98 -9.02 -10.97
CA GLU A 654 45.88 -9.12 -11.95
C GLU A 654 44.87 -7.96 -11.80
N ILE A 655 44.43 -7.66 -10.58
CA ILE A 655 43.45 -6.59 -10.30
C ILE A 655 44.04 -5.21 -10.64
N ILE A 656 45.28 -4.94 -10.24
CA ILE A 656 45.96 -3.67 -10.50
C ILE A 656 46.08 -3.38 -12.00
N LEU A 657 46.54 -4.36 -12.77
CA LEU A 657 46.73 -4.22 -14.22
C LEU A 657 45.39 -4.09 -14.96
N LYS A 658 44.37 -4.86 -14.55
CA LYS A 658 43.06 -4.90 -15.21
C LYS A 658 42.22 -3.64 -14.94
N ASP A 659 42.08 -3.24 -13.68
CA ASP A 659 41.16 -2.17 -13.27
C ASP A 659 41.86 -0.79 -13.23
N LYS A 660 43.18 -0.77 -13.50
CA LYS A 660 44.12 0.36 -13.33
C LYS A 660 44.18 0.89 -11.90
N ALA A 661 43.99 0.00 -10.93
CA ALA A 661 43.97 0.35 -9.52
C ALA A 661 45.37 0.73 -8.99
N LYS A 662 45.40 1.55 -7.95
CA LYS A 662 46.62 1.95 -7.24
C LYS A 662 46.70 1.23 -5.91
N LEU A 663 47.85 0.65 -5.61
CA LEU A 663 48.02 -0.17 -4.41
C LEU A 663 48.76 0.63 -3.35
N TRP A 664 48.19 0.79 -2.17
CA TRP A 664 48.86 1.40 -1.04
C TRP A 664 49.29 0.35 -0.01
N VAL A 665 50.58 0.37 0.33
CA VAL A 665 51.26 -0.65 1.14
C VAL A 665 52.08 0.04 2.24
N PHE A 666 51.98 -0.50 3.45
CA PHE A 666 52.90 -0.18 4.54
C PHE A 666 54.00 -1.26 4.56
N PRO A 667 55.24 -1.00 4.05
CA PRO A 667 56.24 -2.04 3.85
C PRO A 667 56.79 -2.58 5.17
N GLU A 668 56.79 -1.78 6.25
CA GLU A 668 57.06 -2.25 7.62
C GLU A 668 56.04 -3.31 8.07
N GLY A 669 54.79 -3.23 7.59
CA GLY A 669 53.72 -4.19 7.85
C GLY A 669 53.22 -4.27 9.30
N THR A 670 53.71 -3.39 10.19
CA THR A 670 53.38 -3.23 11.60
C THR A 670 53.63 -1.78 11.99
N ARG A 671 52.84 -1.24 12.92
CA ARG A 671 53.01 0.13 13.45
C ARG A 671 54.29 0.24 14.29
N HIS A 672 55.05 1.32 14.10
CA HIS A 672 56.24 1.63 14.88
C HIS A 672 56.39 3.16 15.10
N MET A 673 56.56 3.56 16.35
CA MET A 673 56.65 4.97 16.78
C MET A 673 58.07 5.37 17.24
N GLY A 674 59.08 4.63 16.78
CA GLY A 674 60.49 4.92 17.08
C GLY A 674 61.12 5.98 16.16
N LYS A 675 62.43 6.19 16.36
CA LYS A 675 63.24 7.14 15.59
C LYS A 675 63.80 6.57 14.27
N ASP A 676 63.64 5.27 14.04
CA ASP A 676 64.09 4.56 12.83
C ASP A 676 62.99 3.61 12.32
N PHE A 677 63.01 3.28 11.04
CA PHE A 677 62.01 2.40 10.41
C PHE A 677 62.30 0.92 10.64
N LEU A 678 61.25 0.11 10.79
CA LEU A 678 61.41 -1.36 10.81
C LEU A 678 61.93 -1.89 9.46
N PRO A 679 62.53 -3.09 9.42
CA PRO A 679 62.90 -3.75 8.17
C PRO A 679 61.70 -3.91 7.22
N PHE A 680 61.83 -3.37 6.01
CA PHE A 680 60.79 -3.38 4.99
C PHE A 680 60.58 -4.79 4.41
N LYS A 681 59.31 -5.16 4.17
CA LYS A 681 58.90 -6.49 3.71
C LYS A 681 58.71 -6.49 2.20
N LYS A 682 59.45 -7.37 1.51
CA LYS A 682 59.55 -7.49 0.05
C LYS A 682 58.23 -7.66 -0.71
N GLY A 683 57.12 -8.01 -0.07
CA GLY A 683 55.84 -8.32 -0.73
C GLY A 683 55.27 -7.19 -1.61
N GLY A 684 55.32 -5.93 -1.14
CA GLY A 684 54.88 -4.79 -1.95
C GLY A 684 55.81 -4.50 -3.13
N PHE A 685 57.10 -4.78 -2.96
CA PHE A 685 58.15 -4.61 -3.98
C PHE A 685 58.04 -5.68 -5.06
N HIS A 686 57.78 -6.94 -4.69
CA HIS A 686 57.45 -8.00 -5.65
C HIS A 686 56.20 -7.67 -6.46
N ILE A 687 55.13 -7.11 -5.87
CA ILE A 687 53.96 -6.67 -6.66
C ILE A 687 54.35 -5.56 -7.66
N ALA A 688 55.11 -4.55 -7.22
CA ALA A 688 55.56 -3.46 -8.10
C ALA A 688 56.46 -3.97 -9.26
N GLN A 689 57.32 -4.96 -8.97
CA GLN A 689 58.22 -5.59 -9.92
C GLN A 689 57.48 -6.56 -10.87
N GLN A 690 56.61 -7.44 -10.37
CA GLN A 690 55.77 -8.34 -11.18
C GLN A 690 54.85 -7.57 -12.13
N ALA A 691 54.26 -6.45 -11.67
CA ALA A 691 53.40 -5.60 -12.49
C ALA A 691 54.18 -4.59 -13.36
N GLN A 692 55.50 -4.43 -13.16
CA GLN A 692 56.36 -3.43 -13.82
C GLN A 692 55.83 -1.97 -13.69
N ILE A 693 55.22 -1.67 -12.53
CA ILE A 693 54.63 -0.36 -12.19
C ILE A 693 55.51 0.40 -11.18
N PRO A 694 55.59 1.73 -11.27
CA PRO A 694 56.44 2.51 -10.37
C PRO A 694 56.00 2.45 -8.91
N ILE A 695 56.97 2.67 -8.03
CA ILE A 695 56.75 2.87 -6.60
C ILE A 695 56.73 4.39 -6.33
N VAL A 696 55.71 4.88 -5.64
CA VAL A 696 55.65 6.25 -5.12
C VAL A 696 55.86 6.19 -3.61
N PRO A 697 57.00 6.64 -3.08
CA PRO A 697 57.20 6.70 -1.64
C PRO A 697 56.42 7.88 -1.03
N LEU A 698 55.81 7.68 0.14
CA LEU A 698 55.07 8.68 0.90
C LEU A 698 55.54 8.67 2.35
N VAL A 699 55.96 9.82 2.86
CA VAL A 699 56.52 9.94 4.21
C VAL A 699 55.60 10.79 5.08
N PHE A 700 55.06 10.17 6.14
CA PHE A 700 54.42 10.86 7.27
C PHE A 700 55.50 11.30 8.26
N SER A 701 55.51 12.57 8.66
CA SER A 701 56.34 13.08 9.78
C SER A 701 56.00 12.40 11.11
N SER A 702 56.89 12.46 12.10
CA SER A 702 56.67 11.79 13.39
C SER A 702 55.47 12.34 14.18
N TYR A 703 54.59 11.45 14.65
CA TYR A 703 53.46 11.82 15.52
C TYR A 703 53.84 12.03 17.00
N ALA A 704 55.10 11.77 17.38
CA ALA A 704 55.56 11.75 18.77
C ALA A 704 55.38 13.08 19.54
N ASN A 705 55.11 14.18 18.83
CA ASN A 705 54.89 15.51 19.42
C ASN A 705 53.47 15.68 20.01
N PHE A 706 52.47 14.91 19.57
CA PHE A 706 51.07 15.06 19.99
C PHE A 706 50.34 13.75 20.32
N LEU A 707 50.92 12.59 19.98
CA LEU A 707 50.39 11.26 20.28
C LEU A 707 51.37 10.46 21.15
N ASP A 708 51.12 10.39 22.45
CA ASP A 708 51.85 9.51 23.38
C ASP A 708 51.03 8.23 23.63
N SER A 709 51.32 7.18 22.84
CA SER A 709 50.65 5.89 22.97
C SER A 709 50.95 5.14 24.28
N THR A 710 51.96 5.56 25.06
CA THR A 710 52.32 4.93 26.33
C THR A 710 51.58 5.59 27.49
N ARG A 711 51.51 6.92 27.51
CA ARG A 711 50.69 7.69 28.46
C ARG A 711 49.20 7.76 28.09
N LYS A 712 48.83 7.30 26.88
CA LYS A 712 47.50 7.44 26.27
C LYS A 712 47.08 8.90 26.12
N HIS A 713 48.04 9.79 25.85
CA HIS A 713 47.82 11.21 25.65
C HIS A 713 47.63 11.51 24.16
N PHE A 714 46.69 12.40 23.84
CA PHE A 714 46.40 12.85 22.49
C PHE A 714 46.00 14.32 22.50
N GLU A 715 46.71 15.14 21.73
CA GLU A 715 46.45 16.57 21.59
C GLU A 715 46.18 16.93 20.12
N ALA A 716 45.65 18.14 19.88
CA ALA A 716 45.47 18.66 18.53
C ALA A 716 46.84 18.87 17.86
N GLY A 717 47.10 18.13 16.77
CA GLY A 717 48.40 18.07 16.12
C GLY A 717 48.42 18.54 14.67
N LYS A 718 49.62 18.90 14.20
CA LYS A 718 49.93 19.12 12.78
C LYS A 718 50.95 18.10 12.28
N VAL A 719 50.73 17.61 11.05
CA VAL A 719 51.49 16.54 10.39
C VAL A 719 51.94 17.00 9.00
N ILE A 720 53.18 16.70 8.61
CA ILE A 720 53.67 16.92 7.25
C ILE A 720 53.70 15.57 6.51
N LEU A 721 53.00 15.50 5.38
CA LEU A 721 53.03 14.37 4.45
C LEU A 721 53.84 14.79 3.22
N THR A 722 54.88 14.03 2.86
CA THR A 722 55.70 14.29 1.67
C THR A 722 55.69 13.08 0.75
N ALA A 723 55.06 13.21 -0.42
CA ALA A 723 55.19 12.26 -1.52
C ALA A 723 56.50 12.54 -2.27
N LEU A 724 57.19 11.47 -2.66
CA LEU A 724 58.49 11.51 -3.36
C LEU A 724 58.34 11.08 -4.82
N PRO A 725 59.30 11.43 -5.70
CA PRO A 725 59.23 11.10 -7.13
C PRO A 725 59.03 9.60 -7.41
N PRO A 726 58.29 9.22 -8.47
CA PRO A 726 57.99 7.84 -8.80
C PRO A 726 59.23 7.05 -9.26
N ILE A 727 59.69 6.11 -8.43
CA ILE A 727 60.79 5.20 -8.71
C ILE A 727 60.30 4.12 -9.69
N GLN A 728 60.88 4.09 -10.88
CA GLN A 728 60.50 3.13 -11.93
C GLN A 728 61.03 1.72 -11.62
N THR A 729 60.21 0.71 -11.85
CA THR A 729 60.56 -0.72 -11.71
C THR A 729 60.73 -1.45 -13.05
N LYS A 730 60.55 -0.73 -14.16
CA LYS A 730 60.60 -1.27 -15.52
C LYS A 730 62.00 -1.80 -15.84
N GLY A 731 62.08 -3.08 -16.19
CA GLY A 731 63.32 -3.80 -16.45
C GLY A 731 63.94 -4.49 -15.22
N LEU A 732 63.41 -4.29 -14.00
CA LEU A 732 63.92 -4.95 -12.81
C LEU A 732 63.50 -6.43 -12.75
N THR A 733 64.44 -7.29 -12.38
CA THR A 733 64.28 -8.73 -12.18
C THR A 733 63.85 -9.05 -10.74
N THR A 734 63.80 -10.32 -10.36
CA THR A 734 63.56 -10.75 -8.98
C THR A 734 64.71 -10.42 -8.03
N ASP A 735 65.91 -10.23 -8.57
CA ASP A 735 67.15 -10.24 -7.80
C ASP A 735 67.53 -8.80 -7.40
N ASP A 736 67.18 -7.82 -8.24
CA ASP A 736 67.26 -6.37 -7.98
C ASP A 736 66.31 -5.89 -6.86
N VAL A 737 65.40 -6.75 -6.38
CA VAL A 737 64.36 -6.38 -5.39
C VAL A 737 64.96 -5.97 -4.06
N ASP A 738 66.10 -6.52 -3.66
CA ASP A 738 66.72 -6.22 -2.35
C ASP A 738 67.39 -4.85 -2.34
N ASP A 739 68.07 -4.49 -3.43
CA ASP A 739 68.62 -3.14 -3.63
C ASP A 739 67.51 -2.10 -3.78
N LEU A 740 66.40 -2.44 -4.46
CA LEU A 740 65.21 -1.59 -4.52
C LEU A 740 64.61 -1.35 -3.12
N VAL A 741 64.52 -2.39 -2.27
CA VAL A 741 64.06 -2.27 -0.88
C VAL A 741 64.99 -1.36 -0.07
N ALA A 742 66.30 -1.54 -0.17
CA ALA A 742 67.30 -0.73 0.53
C ALA A 742 67.23 0.74 0.09
N ARG A 743 67.17 0.98 -1.22
CA ARG A 743 67.05 2.32 -1.82
C ARG A 743 65.79 3.05 -1.33
N VAL A 744 64.62 2.43 -1.46
CA VAL A 744 63.34 3.05 -1.04
C VAL A 744 63.34 3.34 0.46
N ARG A 745 63.86 2.43 1.30
CA ARG A 745 64.00 2.68 2.75
C ARG A 745 64.87 3.90 3.03
N ASN A 746 66.01 4.03 2.36
CA ASN A 746 66.96 5.11 2.60
C ASN A 746 66.42 6.46 2.13
N GLU A 747 65.82 6.54 0.93
CA GLU A 747 65.18 7.76 0.41
C GLU A 747 64.04 8.22 1.34
N MET A 748 63.16 7.32 1.77
CA MET A 748 62.09 7.64 2.73
C MET A 748 62.63 8.07 4.10
N PHE A 749 63.70 7.46 4.59
CA PHE A 749 64.23 7.70 5.94
C PHE A 749 64.92 9.06 6.08
N LEU A 750 65.70 9.48 5.08
CA LEU A 750 66.29 10.82 5.02
C LEU A 750 65.21 11.91 5.09
N VAL A 751 64.14 11.72 4.30
CA VAL A 751 63.00 12.63 4.27
C VAL A 751 62.20 12.59 5.58
N TYR A 752 62.05 11.43 6.22
CA TYR A 752 61.40 11.31 7.53
C TYR A 752 62.14 12.09 8.64
N GLN A 753 63.48 12.03 8.66
CA GLN A 753 64.26 12.83 9.60
C GLN A 753 64.08 14.33 9.34
N ALA A 754 64.17 14.76 8.08
CA ALA A 754 64.03 16.16 7.70
C ALA A 754 62.63 16.71 8.02
N THR A 755 61.56 16.04 7.61
CA THR A 755 60.17 16.50 7.84
C THR A 755 59.74 16.39 9.29
N SER A 756 60.23 15.41 10.05
CA SER A 756 59.94 15.32 11.49
C SER A 756 60.65 16.41 12.29
N LYS A 757 61.88 16.77 11.90
CA LYS A 757 62.58 17.93 12.47
C LYS A 757 61.87 19.23 12.12
N GLU A 758 61.50 19.44 10.86
CA GLU A 758 60.75 20.64 10.45
C GLU A 758 59.41 20.73 11.18
N ALA A 759 58.63 19.64 11.26
CA ALA A 759 57.34 19.63 11.94
C ALA A 759 57.48 20.00 13.42
N LEU A 760 58.52 19.52 14.11
CA LEU A 760 58.87 19.91 15.48
C LEU A 760 59.18 21.42 15.57
N GLU A 761 60.14 21.91 14.76
CA GLU A 761 60.60 23.30 14.79
C GLU A 761 59.53 24.33 14.36
N LYS A 762 58.62 23.93 13.47
CA LYS A 762 57.59 24.80 12.86
C LYS A 762 56.28 24.89 13.64
N TYR A 763 55.95 23.86 14.44
CA TYR A 763 54.63 23.76 15.09
C TYR A 763 54.65 23.52 16.60
N TYR A 764 55.76 23.04 17.17
CA TYR A 764 55.81 22.65 18.60
C TYR A 764 56.96 23.30 19.38
N VAL A 765 57.98 23.84 18.70
CA VAL A 765 59.00 24.70 19.31
C VAL A 765 58.50 26.15 19.27
N LEU A 766 58.44 26.80 20.43
CA LEU A 766 58.16 28.24 20.50
C LEU A 766 59.23 29.02 19.73
N PRO A 767 58.87 30.06 18.95
CA PRO A 767 59.87 30.95 18.36
C PRO A 767 60.71 31.56 19.50
N LYS A 768 62.04 31.54 19.35
CA LYS A 768 62.94 32.21 20.29
C LYS A 768 62.66 33.72 20.25
N SER A 769 62.25 34.27 21.40
CA SER A 769 62.19 35.71 21.68
C SER A 769 63.58 36.32 21.69
#